data_AF-A0A4Z2DS48-F1
#
_entry.id   AF-A0A4Z2DS48-F1
#
_cell.length_a   1.000
_cell.length_b   1.000
_cell.length_c   1.000
_cell.angle_alpha   90.00
_cell.angle_beta   90.00
_cell.angle_gamma   90.00
#
_symmetry.space_group_name_H-M   'P 1'
#
loop_
_entity.id
_entity.type
_entity.pdbx_description
1 polymer ?
#
loop_
_entity_poly.entity_id
_entity_poly.type
_entity_poly.pdbx_seq_one_letter_code
_entity_poly.pdbx_strand_id
1 'polypeptide(L)'
;MLVLESTLIVGQVTNILPVIRAKTAFRNRIFQPEVTRRSKERKHIFILSHFKYKECVKFVPDPNKPPGPDGHISCYCGELDFKHQKYENIVSDDDKDKWTESIDIRIIGPTNAFGQIKFSDSSTQKPTEFVRISDEDSLQDVMILIRDYWKMMEPEKTNILILFFPTISTQGLVQAARSTKAWIVTSGLSLGIVRVVGNALQDQNFYFDKWKPSDSLLCLGIAPWGYVLNRETLISENHTTPVRYEVSDFIATGSPVSLNENHTHYIFVDEGRRLRYGGSKSAEFRAKLEKQIALPVELGGFDIPVVLVIVEGGHDVFIDAKNSITEHVPVVICSGTGRAADILTLAFEYRSKNDEFDGFSEMEVMHLRRKLQSVSGTPPKVDAALKMIEFIVRNKNLITTFDMNTSNDLDLAILFSLIKTSSDLEKQLKLAFTWKRSDIAREKIFQQGKQLKQGVLESFMLEALKCDELDFVKVFLHNGVTMKTFLTVDRLRILYNDSIRRDGLIKCLRKHKLLHSPTSVVYNNVSDENTCQYTRKLRLSTIHKLLFIMLGSFENALYVVDNEDMASKTNGLDGVNRATFSSPFQELFLWAILHQRQQMALYFWERSDNALILALIGCCLYSNMIKSLPSYDTEAKALYESYMKEFEMIATRLLEKCYETSEELTLNLLEKETHIWGHFNCLRLAAQSVRRKFISSTACQDSLYYAWASLRHIPCAFSYTLLFETYPNKISIHEAFVIGYFVAMLIDMIQQILFYIYAFNVVM
;
A
#
# COMPACT_ATOMS: atom_id res chain seq x y z
N MET A 1 33.37 11.69 47.45
CA MET A 1 32.41 10.71 48.04
C MET A 1 31.01 10.88 47.44
N LEU A 2 30.86 10.99 46.12
CA LEU A 2 29.54 11.23 45.47
C LEU A 2 29.49 10.69 44.01
N VAL A 3 30.21 9.59 43.74
CA VAL A 3 30.32 8.97 42.39
C VAL A 3 30.20 7.43 42.46
N LEU A 4 29.59 6.88 43.52
CA LEU A 4 29.57 5.43 43.79
C LEU A 4 28.18 4.84 44.06
N GLU A 5 27.10 5.62 44.01
CA GLU A 5 25.73 5.13 44.25
C GLU A 5 24.91 4.92 42.97
N SER A 6 25.33 5.50 41.83
CA SER A 6 24.61 5.42 40.55
C SER A 6 24.72 4.06 39.83
N THR A 7 25.64 3.19 40.25
CA THR A 7 25.91 1.89 39.60
C THR A 7 25.09 0.72 40.16
N LEU A 8 24.53 0.84 41.37
CA LEU A 8 23.87 -0.28 42.06
C LEU A 8 22.41 -0.53 41.66
N ILE A 9 21.70 0.46 41.11
CA ILE A 9 20.29 0.34 40.71
C ILE A 9 20.13 -0.22 39.29
N VAL A 10 21.10 0.03 38.39
CA VAL A 10 21.07 -0.44 36.99
C VAL A 10 21.20 -1.98 36.91
N GLY A 11 21.88 -2.60 37.87
CA GLY A 11 22.20 -4.04 37.87
C GLY A 11 21.02 -5.01 38.08
N GLN A 12 19.85 -4.55 38.55
CA GLN A 12 18.70 -5.44 38.81
C GLN A 12 17.61 -5.41 37.72
N VAL A 13 17.55 -4.36 36.89
CA VAL A 13 16.49 -4.23 35.86
C VAL A 13 16.77 -5.10 34.62
N THR A 14 18.05 -5.34 34.30
CA THR A 14 18.49 -6.08 33.10
C THR A 14 18.09 -7.55 33.08
N ASN A 15 17.92 -8.19 34.25
CA ASN A 15 17.57 -9.62 34.35
C ASN A 15 16.06 -9.92 34.26
N ILE A 16 15.18 -8.90 34.29
CA ILE A 16 13.73 -9.11 34.25
C ILE A 16 13.27 -9.47 32.82
N LEU A 17 13.81 -8.81 31.80
CA LEU A 17 13.41 -9.04 30.40
C LEU A 17 13.72 -10.48 29.91
N PRO A 18 14.91 -11.06 30.17
CA PRO A 18 15.19 -12.46 29.86
C PRO A 18 14.28 -13.45 30.59
N VAL A 19 13.98 -13.22 31.87
CA VAL A 19 13.11 -14.10 32.68
C VAL A 19 11.65 -14.02 32.24
N ILE A 20 11.15 -12.83 31.87
CA ILE A 20 9.82 -12.70 31.25
C ILE A 20 9.80 -13.38 29.88
N ARG A 21 10.81 -13.17 29.02
CA ARG A 21 10.91 -13.87 27.72
C ARG A 21 10.95 -15.39 27.89
N ALA A 22 11.69 -15.90 28.88
CA ALA A 22 11.71 -17.32 29.22
C ALA A 22 10.34 -17.82 29.68
N LYS A 23 9.67 -17.11 30.61
CA LYS A 23 8.29 -17.46 31.06
C LYS A 23 7.29 -17.43 29.91
N THR A 24 7.32 -16.44 29.03
CA THR A 24 6.40 -16.35 27.89
C THR A 24 6.69 -17.42 26.84
N ALA A 25 7.96 -17.69 26.52
CA ALA A 25 8.33 -18.79 25.62
C ALA A 25 7.97 -20.17 26.18
N PHE A 26 8.14 -20.38 27.49
CA PHE A 26 7.76 -21.62 28.18
C PHE A 26 6.24 -21.79 28.25
N ARG A 27 5.50 -20.72 28.56
CA ARG A 27 4.02 -20.71 28.57
C ARG A 27 3.45 -20.96 27.17
N ASN A 28 4.03 -20.35 26.13
CA ASN A 28 3.62 -20.61 24.74
C ASN A 28 3.93 -22.06 24.33
N ARG A 29 5.10 -22.61 24.67
CA ARG A 29 5.44 -24.02 24.41
C ARG A 29 4.49 -25.01 25.08
N ILE A 30 3.93 -24.68 26.25
CA ILE A 30 3.02 -25.55 27.00
C ILE A 30 1.56 -25.40 26.55
N PHE A 31 1.10 -24.20 26.18
CA PHE A 31 -0.31 -23.93 25.86
C PHE A 31 -0.66 -23.89 24.35
N GLN A 32 0.32 -23.92 23.43
CA GLN A 32 0.04 -24.03 22.00
C GLN A 32 -0.14 -25.46 21.40
N PRO A 33 0.21 -26.61 22.03
CA PRO A 33 0.32 -27.86 21.28
C PRO A 33 -1.01 -28.39 20.73
N GLU A 34 -2.12 -28.34 21.49
CA GLU A 34 -3.39 -28.94 21.05
C GLU A 34 -4.04 -28.20 19.87
N VAL A 35 -4.18 -26.87 19.95
CA VAL A 35 -4.90 -26.09 18.92
C VAL A 35 -4.15 -26.15 17.59
N THR A 36 -2.82 -25.99 17.61
CA THR A 36 -2.00 -26.05 16.40
C THR A 36 -1.94 -27.46 15.83
N ARG A 37 -1.95 -28.51 16.68
CA ARG A 37 -2.03 -29.90 16.23
C ARG A 37 -3.37 -30.24 15.58
N ARG A 38 -4.50 -29.90 16.21
CA ARG A 38 -5.85 -30.13 15.65
C ARG A 38 -6.04 -29.40 14.31
N SER A 39 -5.42 -28.23 14.13
CA SER A 39 -5.40 -27.51 12.85
C SER A 39 -4.63 -28.28 11.77
N LYS A 40 -3.42 -28.79 12.08
CA LYS A 40 -2.65 -29.64 11.14
C LYS A 40 -3.38 -30.95 10.80
N GLU A 41 -3.96 -31.62 11.78
CA GLU A 41 -4.74 -32.85 11.58
C GLU A 41 -5.91 -32.61 10.62
N ARG A 42 -6.67 -31.50 10.78
CA ARG A 42 -7.72 -31.09 9.84
C ARG A 42 -7.21 -30.85 8.42
N LYS A 43 -6.08 -30.15 8.26
CA LYS A 43 -5.46 -29.91 6.94
C LYS A 43 -5.14 -31.22 6.23
N HIS A 44 -4.59 -32.20 6.94
CA HIS A 44 -4.19 -33.48 6.35
C HIS A 44 -5.42 -34.31 5.93
N ILE A 45 -6.46 -34.33 6.76
CA ILE A 45 -7.75 -34.98 6.44
C ILE A 45 -8.39 -34.34 5.21
N PHE A 46 -8.38 -32.99 5.10
CA PHE A 46 -8.89 -32.28 3.93
C PHE A 46 -8.11 -32.65 2.66
N ILE A 47 -6.78 -32.57 2.68
CA ILE A 47 -5.93 -32.90 1.53
C ILE A 47 -6.18 -34.33 1.03
N LEU A 48 -6.21 -35.31 1.95
CA LEU A 48 -6.42 -36.73 1.64
C LEU A 48 -7.85 -37.07 1.16
N SER A 49 -8.83 -36.19 1.36
CA SER A 49 -10.22 -36.42 0.93
C SER A 49 -10.57 -35.74 -0.41
N HIS A 50 -9.86 -34.68 -0.79
CA HIS A 50 -10.18 -33.88 -1.98
C HIS A 50 -9.16 -34.02 -3.11
N PHE A 51 -7.87 -34.28 -2.81
CA PHE A 51 -6.79 -34.35 -3.81
C PHE A 51 -6.27 -35.76 -4.06
N LYS A 52 -5.90 -36.03 -5.31
CA LYS A 52 -5.59 -37.36 -5.85
C LYS A 52 -4.29 -37.32 -6.64
N TYR A 53 -3.83 -38.49 -7.11
CA TYR A 53 -2.68 -38.60 -8.00
C TYR A 53 -2.87 -39.60 -9.13
N LYS A 54 -2.11 -39.41 -10.22
CA LYS A 54 -2.15 -40.23 -11.44
C LYS A 54 -0.81 -40.91 -11.70
N GLU A 55 -0.89 -42.15 -12.14
CA GLU A 55 0.24 -42.92 -12.64
C GLU A 55 -0.14 -43.65 -13.94
N CYS A 56 0.86 -44.06 -14.69
CA CYS A 56 0.67 -45.01 -15.79
C CYS A 56 0.58 -46.43 -15.19
N VAL A 57 -0.54 -47.13 -15.42
CA VAL A 57 -0.75 -48.47 -14.85
C VAL A 57 -0.12 -49.60 -15.67
N LYS A 58 0.20 -49.31 -16.94
CA LYS A 58 0.72 -50.27 -17.93
C LYS A 58 1.98 -49.71 -18.60
N PHE A 59 3.09 -50.44 -18.53
CA PHE A 59 4.28 -50.11 -19.32
C PHE A 59 4.08 -50.54 -20.77
N VAL A 60 4.18 -49.59 -21.70
CA VAL A 60 4.23 -49.83 -23.15
C VAL A 60 5.34 -48.96 -23.74
N PRO A 61 6.37 -49.53 -24.38
CA PRO A 61 7.55 -48.77 -24.83
C PRO A 61 7.21 -47.80 -25.98
N ASP A 62 7.81 -46.61 -25.95
CA ASP A 62 7.66 -45.57 -26.98
C ASP A 62 8.72 -45.76 -28.09
N PRO A 63 8.35 -46.24 -29.29
CA PRO A 63 9.30 -46.51 -30.37
C PRO A 63 9.93 -45.25 -30.97
N ASN A 64 9.42 -44.06 -30.63
CA ASN A 64 9.98 -42.77 -31.08
C ASN A 64 11.19 -42.34 -30.23
N LYS A 65 11.48 -43.05 -29.14
CA LYS A 65 12.60 -42.78 -28.25
C LYS A 65 13.56 -43.98 -28.27
N PRO A 66 14.79 -43.83 -28.76
CA PRO A 66 15.78 -44.89 -28.64
C PRO A 66 16.10 -45.15 -27.16
N PRO A 67 16.63 -46.34 -26.81
CA PRO A 67 17.12 -46.61 -25.46
C PRO A 67 18.14 -45.56 -25.01
N GLY A 68 18.17 -45.29 -23.70
CA GLY A 68 19.19 -44.42 -23.11
C GLY A 68 20.62 -44.99 -23.28
N PRO A 69 21.66 -44.20 -22.98
CA PRO A 69 23.05 -44.70 -22.99
C PRO A 69 23.25 -45.90 -22.05
N ASP A 70 22.43 -46.00 -21.01
CA ASP A 70 22.40 -47.08 -20.02
C ASP A 70 21.54 -48.29 -20.45
N GLY A 71 21.01 -48.30 -21.69
CA GLY A 71 20.18 -49.37 -22.26
C GLY A 71 18.70 -49.36 -21.88
N HIS A 72 18.31 -48.54 -20.90
CA HIS A 72 16.92 -48.43 -20.42
C HIS A 72 15.95 -47.84 -21.45
N ILE A 73 14.71 -48.37 -21.48
CA ILE A 73 13.66 -47.99 -22.44
C ILE A 73 12.59 -47.13 -21.73
N SER A 74 12.11 -46.08 -22.41
CA SER A 74 11.00 -45.25 -21.93
C SER A 74 9.63 -45.74 -22.39
N CYS A 75 8.64 -45.70 -21.51
CA CYS A 75 7.22 -45.87 -21.82
C CYS A 75 6.65 -44.66 -22.58
N TYR A 76 5.53 -44.83 -23.29
CA TYR A 76 4.73 -43.73 -23.86
C TYR A 76 4.28 -42.67 -22.85
N CYS A 77 4.16 -43.02 -21.56
CA CYS A 77 3.92 -42.04 -20.49
C CYS A 77 5.14 -41.14 -20.22
N GLY A 78 6.34 -41.55 -20.63
CA GLY A 78 7.61 -40.85 -20.44
C GLY A 78 8.49 -41.38 -19.30
N GLU A 79 8.00 -42.32 -18.48
CA GLU A 79 8.79 -42.95 -17.41
C GLU A 79 9.72 -44.04 -17.97
N LEU A 80 10.88 -44.24 -17.34
CA LEU A 80 11.82 -45.32 -17.68
C LEU A 80 11.34 -46.66 -17.09
N ASP A 81 11.64 -47.77 -17.78
CA ASP A 81 11.29 -49.14 -17.39
C ASP A 81 11.54 -49.47 -15.91
N PHE A 82 12.72 -49.14 -15.37
CA PHE A 82 13.09 -49.39 -13.96
C PHE A 82 12.42 -48.45 -12.95
N LYS A 83 11.86 -47.32 -13.41
CA LYS A 83 11.07 -46.39 -12.57
C LYS A 83 9.55 -46.59 -12.72
N HIS A 84 9.10 -47.37 -13.71
CA HIS A 84 7.68 -47.58 -13.96
C HIS A 84 7.08 -48.54 -12.92
N GLN A 85 6.27 -47.99 -12.01
CA GLN A 85 5.57 -48.78 -10.99
C GLN A 85 4.60 -49.78 -11.63
N LYS A 86 4.47 -50.97 -11.04
CA LYS A 86 3.55 -52.02 -11.50
C LYS A 86 2.25 -52.00 -10.71
N TYR A 87 1.12 -52.00 -11.42
CA TYR A 87 -0.23 -51.95 -10.84
C TYR A 87 -1.04 -53.20 -11.20
N GLU A 88 -0.56 -54.35 -10.73
CA GLU A 88 -1.02 -55.70 -11.11
C GLU A 88 -2.54 -55.91 -10.89
N ASN A 89 -3.14 -55.21 -9.90
CA ASN A 89 -4.57 -55.29 -9.60
C ASN A 89 -5.48 -54.38 -10.46
N ILE A 90 -4.94 -53.60 -11.41
CA ILE A 90 -5.69 -52.57 -12.17
C ILE A 90 -5.75 -52.88 -13.68
N VAL A 91 -4.90 -53.79 -14.17
CA VAL A 91 -4.77 -54.13 -15.60
C VAL A 91 -5.71 -55.28 -15.98
N SER A 92 -6.59 -55.02 -16.95
CA SER A 92 -7.35 -56.04 -17.68
C SER A 92 -6.49 -56.62 -18.81
N ASP A 93 -6.38 -57.94 -18.92
CA ASP A 93 -5.39 -58.65 -19.77
C ASP A 93 -5.68 -58.63 -21.30
N ASP A 94 -6.64 -57.79 -21.75
CA ASP A 94 -7.41 -57.98 -22.99
C ASP A 94 -6.91 -57.22 -24.25
N ASP A 95 -5.97 -56.28 -24.14
CA ASP A 95 -5.31 -55.67 -25.32
C ASP A 95 -3.86 -55.23 -24.96
N LYS A 96 -2.86 -55.97 -25.47
CA LYS A 96 -1.49 -55.90 -24.93
C LYS A 96 -0.63 -54.79 -25.55
N ASP A 97 -0.82 -54.44 -26.82
CA ASP A 97 0.17 -53.62 -27.56
C ASP A 97 -0.23 -52.16 -27.80
N LYS A 98 -1.46 -51.75 -27.47
CA LYS A 98 -1.89 -50.34 -27.58
C LYS A 98 -1.74 -49.60 -26.26
N TRP A 99 -1.27 -48.35 -26.34
CA TRP A 99 -1.23 -47.38 -25.25
C TRP A 99 -2.13 -46.19 -25.58
N THR A 100 -2.98 -45.78 -24.64
CA THR A 100 -3.82 -44.59 -24.76
C THR A 100 -3.95 -43.87 -23.41
N GLU A 101 -3.87 -42.55 -23.44
CA GLU A 101 -3.93 -41.68 -22.25
C GLU A 101 -5.24 -41.84 -21.45
N SER A 102 -6.34 -42.26 -22.09
CA SER A 102 -7.64 -42.51 -21.46
C SER A 102 -7.80 -43.89 -20.81
N ILE A 103 -6.88 -44.84 -21.08
CA ILE A 103 -6.95 -46.22 -20.54
C ILE A 103 -5.79 -46.49 -19.58
N ASP A 104 -4.58 -46.05 -19.94
CA ASP A 104 -3.34 -46.44 -19.28
C ASP A 104 -2.85 -45.45 -18.23
N ILE A 105 -3.30 -44.18 -18.28
CA ILE A 105 -3.12 -43.22 -17.19
C ILE A 105 -4.39 -43.23 -16.34
N ARG A 106 -4.25 -43.55 -15.05
CA ARG A 106 -5.39 -43.65 -14.12
C ARG A 106 -5.09 -42.95 -12.80
N ILE A 107 -6.16 -42.47 -12.16
CA ILE A 107 -6.12 -42.05 -10.76
C ILE A 107 -5.93 -43.32 -9.91
N ILE A 108 -4.89 -43.33 -9.07
CA ILE A 108 -4.55 -44.48 -8.23
C ILE A 108 -5.21 -44.40 -6.85
N GLY A 109 -5.35 -43.19 -6.31
CA GLY A 109 -5.88 -42.97 -4.96
C GLY A 109 -5.72 -41.52 -4.48
N PRO A 110 -5.91 -41.27 -3.17
CA PRO A 110 -5.67 -39.96 -2.57
C PRO A 110 -4.18 -39.60 -2.64
N THR A 111 -3.87 -38.30 -2.67
CA THR A 111 -2.51 -37.81 -2.91
C THR A 111 -1.47 -38.31 -1.90
N ASN A 112 -0.32 -38.75 -2.41
CA ASN A 112 0.78 -39.36 -1.64
C ASN A 112 1.98 -38.43 -1.40
N ALA A 113 1.91 -37.18 -1.87
CA ALA A 113 2.99 -36.20 -1.78
C ALA A 113 2.44 -34.83 -1.37
N PHE A 114 2.43 -34.56 -0.06
CA PHE A 114 2.06 -33.26 0.51
C PHE A 114 2.71 -33.05 1.88
N GLY A 115 2.73 -31.80 2.34
CA GLY A 115 3.24 -31.42 3.66
C GLY A 115 4.11 -30.18 3.59
N GLN A 116 5.31 -30.27 4.15
CA GLN A 116 6.31 -29.19 4.12
C GLN A 116 7.63 -29.69 3.54
N ILE A 117 8.29 -28.86 2.74
CA ILE A 117 9.65 -29.05 2.23
C ILE A 117 10.62 -28.24 3.11
N LYS A 118 11.77 -28.81 3.42
CA LYS A 118 12.94 -28.08 3.90
C LYS A 118 14.11 -28.32 2.93
N PHE A 119 14.55 -27.26 2.28
CA PHE A 119 15.75 -27.29 1.43
C PHE A 119 17.01 -27.50 2.28
N SER A 120 17.92 -28.36 1.83
CA SER A 120 19.08 -28.80 2.62
C SER A 120 20.05 -27.67 2.96
N ASP A 121 20.33 -26.79 2.00
CA ASP A 121 21.35 -25.73 2.10
C ASP A 121 20.86 -24.50 2.89
N SER A 122 19.55 -24.32 2.98
CA SER A 122 18.91 -23.16 3.60
C SER A 122 18.60 -23.39 5.08
N SER A 123 19.58 -23.11 5.93
CA SER A 123 19.46 -23.27 7.39
C SER A 123 18.50 -22.28 8.07
N THR A 124 18.11 -21.19 7.40
CA THR A 124 17.39 -20.04 7.98
C THR A 124 15.96 -19.83 7.47
N GLN A 125 15.56 -20.43 6.35
CA GLN A 125 14.20 -20.26 5.80
C GLN A 125 13.14 -21.05 6.60
N LYS A 126 11.89 -20.59 6.53
CA LYS A 126 10.72 -21.34 6.99
C LYS A 126 10.50 -22.56 6.06
N PRO A 127 9.95 -23.68 6.54
CA PRO A 127 9.54 -24.78 5.67
C PRO A 127 8.47 -24.33 4.67
N THR A 128 8.65 -24.71 3.41
CA THR A 128 7.78 -24.38 2.26
C THR A 128 6.62 -25.37 2.20
N GLU A 129 5.37 -24.91 2.12
CA GLU A 129 4.19 -25.78 2.05
C GLU A 129 4.01 -26.37 0.63
N PHE A 130 3.58 -27.63 0.51
CA PHE A 130 3.35 -28.26 -0.80
C PHE A 130 2.21 -29.29 -0.84
N VAL A 131 1.65 -29.49 -2.05
CA VAL A 131 0.68 -30.55 -2.36
C VAL A 131 0.83 -31.02 -3.82
N ARG A 132 0.74 -32.34 -4.05
CA ARG A 132 0.50 -32.98 -5.36
C ARG A 132 -1.01 -33.13 -5.57
N ILE A 133 -1.50 -32.72 -6.74
CA ILE A 133 -2.90 -32.80 -7.15
C ILE A 133 -3.00 -33.37 -8.57
N SER A 134 -4.14 -33.95 -8.94
CA SER A 134 -4.42 -34.29 -10.33
C SER A 134 -4.82 -33.07 -11.14
N ASP A 135 -4.57 -33.11 -12.45
CA ASP A 135 -5.12 -32.17 -13.44
C ASP A 135 -6.67 -32.17 -13.54
N GLU A 136 -7.33 -33.15 -12.92
CA GLU A 136 -8.79 -33.29 -12.81
C GLU A 136 -9.35 -32.94 -11.41
N ASP A 137 -8.51 -32.57 -10.44
CA ASP A 137 -8.99 -32.21 -9.10
C ASP A 137 -9.67 -30.82 -9.07
N SER A 138 -10.56 -30.64 -8.10
CA SER A 138 -11.44 -29.47 -7.97
C SER A 138 -10.66 -28.18 -7.66
N LEU A 139 -10.79 -27.19 -8.54
CA LEU A 139 -10.26 -25.83 -8.31
C LEU A 139 -10.83 -25.19 -7.04
N GLN A 140 -12.09 -25.48 -6.68
CA GLN A 140 -12.69 -24.89 -5.48
C GLN A 140 -12.02 -25.41 -4.20
N ASP A 141 -11.58 -26.67 -4.20
CA ASP A 141 -10.86 -27.26 -3.06
C ASP A 141 -9.43 -26.72 -2.95
N VAL A 142 -8.79 -26.37 -4.08
CA VAL A 142 -7.53 -25.62 -4.13
C VAL A 142 -7.70 -24.21 -3.56
N MET A 143 -8.80 -23.52 -3.88
CA MET A 143 -9.11 -22.20 -3.31
C MET A 143 -9.37 -22.29 -1.79
N ILE A 144 -10.02 -23.34 -1.31
CA ILE A 144 -10.19 -23.63 0.13
C ILE A 144 -8.84 -23.92 0.80
N LEU A 145 -7.95 -24.69 0.16
CA LEU A 145 -6.59 -24.96 0.66
C LEU A 145 -5.80 -23.65 0.85
N ILE A 146 -5.78 -22.80 -0.18
CA ILE A 146 -5.08 -21.50 -0.19
C ILE A 146 -5.60 -20.57 0.90
N ARG A 147 -6.93 -20.45 1.03
CA ARG A 147 -7.59 -19.53 1.96
C ARG A 147 -7.55 -20.01 3.41
N ASP A 148 -8.03 -21.22 3.69
CA ASP A 148 -8.39 -21.65 5.04
C ASP A 148 -7.26 -22.42 5.75
N TYR A 149 -6.43 -23.14 4.98
CA TYR A 149 -5.41 -24.05 5.52
C TYR A 149 -3.98 -23.53 5.35
N TRP A 150 -3.67 -22.89 4.23
CA TRP A 150 -2.41 -22.17 4.01
C TRP A 150 -2.46 -20.70 4.47
N LYS A 151 -3.66 -20.14 4.70
CA LYS A 151 -3.88 -18.79 5.25
C LYS A 151 -3.18 -17.68 4.46
N MET A 152 -3.07 -17.85 3.15
CA MET A 152 -2.33 -16.95 2.25
C MET A 152 -2.97 -15.56 2.10
N MET A 153 -4.17 -15.37 2.68
CA MET A 153 -4.97 -14.14 2.68
C MET A 153 -4.89 -13.37 4.02
N GLU A 154 -4.09 -13.84 4.99
CA GLU A 154 -3.90 -13.20 6.30
C GLU A 154 -2.50 -12.55 6.39
N PRO A 155 -2.34 -11.36 7.02
CA PRO A 155 -3.36 -10.58 7.75
C PRO A 155 -4.12 -9.56 6.89
N GLU A 156 -3.72 -9.33 5.64
CA GLU A 156 -4.35 -8.37 4.72
C GLU A 156 -4.59 -9.02 3.35
N LYS A 157 -5.71 -8.68 2.69
CA LYS A 157 -6.05 -9.18 1.35
C LYS A 157 -5.01 -8.68 0.33
N THR A 158 -4.44 -9.60 -0.44
CA THR A 158 -3.59 -9.31 -1.61
C THR A 158 -4.38 -8.60 -2.71
N ASN A 159 -3.80 -7.55 -3.29
CA ASN A 159 -4.51 -6.71 -4.26
C ASN A 159 -4.28 -7.09 -5.73
N ILE A 160 -3.27 -7.91 -6.06
CA ILE A 160 -2.91 -8.33 -7.43
C ILE A 160 -2.27 -9.73 -7.43
N LEU A 161 -2.48 -10.52 -8.48
CA LEU A 161 -1.68 -11.70 -8.81
C LEU A 161 -0.82 -11.44 -10.05
N ILE A 162 0.51 -11.58 -9.91
CA ILE A 162 1.50 -11.34 -10.97
C ILE A 162 2.11 -12.67 -11.42
N LEU A 163 2.12 -12.91 -12.74
CA LEU A 163 2.57 -14.14 -13.39
C LEU A 163 3.80 -13.84 -14.26
N PHE A 164 4.86 -14.65 -14.27
CA PHE A 164 6.18 -14.17 -14.75
C PHE A 164 7.04 -15.11 -15.63
N PHE A 165 7.74 -14.56 -16.63
CA PHE A 165 8.70 -15.18 -17.58
C PHE A 165 9.93 -14.23 -17.87
N PRO A 166 11.14 -14.70 -18.31
CA PRO A 166 12.50 -14.07 -18.10
C PRO A 166 12.89 -12.86 -18.96
N THR A 167 13.79 -11.87 -18.74
CA THR A 167 14.80 -11.44 -17.74
C THR A 167 14.96 -9.88 -17.72
N ILE A 168 15.84 -9.32 -16.88
CA ILE A 168 16.32 -7.91 -16.87
C ILE A 168 15.31 -6.78 -16.54
N SER A 169 14.76 -6.77 -15.32
CA SER A 169 14.87 -5.64 -14.35
C SER A 169 14.05 -5.95 -13.10
N THR A 170 14.66 -6.64 -12.13
CA THR A 170 13.93 -7.16 -10.95
C THR A 170 13.52 -6.09 -9.95
N GLN A 171 14.16 -4.92 -9.94
CA GLN A 171 13.80 -3.84 -9.01
C GLN A 171 12.37 -3.33 -9.27
N GLY A 172 12.02 -3.03 -10.52
CA GLY A 172 10.66 -2.61 -10.89
C GLY A 172 9.59 -3.66 -10.56
N LEU A 173 9.87 -4.95 -10.84
CA LEU A 173 8.96 -6.06 -10.52
C LEU A 173 8.75 -6.24 -9.01
N VAL A 174 9.83 -6.26 -8.22
CA VAL A 174 9.75 -6.42 -6.76
C VAL A 174 9.10 -5.20 -6.12
N GLN A 175 9.30 -4.00 -6.68
CA GLN A 175 8.62 -2.78 -6.24
C GLN A 175 7.12 -2.79 -6.60
N ALA A 176 6.73 -3.29 -7.78
CA ALA A 176 5.34 -3.50 -8.16
C ALA A 176 4.64 -4.45 -7.17
N ALA A 177 5.25 -5.61 -6.92
CA ALA A 177 4.70 -6.62 -6.02
C ALA A 177 4.63 -6.12 -4.56
N ARG A 178 5.61 -5.34 -4.10
CA ARG A 178 5.63 -4.75 -2.74
C ARG A 178 4.57 -3.66 -2.55
N SER A 179 4.56 -2.66 -3.43
CA SER A 179 3.65 -1.51 -3.31
C SER A 179 2.17 -1.91 -3.35
N THR A 180 1.85 -3.05 -3.97
CA THR A 180 0.49 -3.59 -4.08
C THR A 180 0.20 -4.81 -3.19
N LYS A 181 1.19 -5.33 -2.45
CA LYS A 181 1.12 -6.60 -1.71
C LYS A 181 0.64 -7.77 -2.59
N ALA A 182 1.22 -7.90 -3.78
CA ALA A 182 0.87 -8.91 -4.76
C ALA A 182 1.36 -10.32 -4.38
N TRP A 183 0.66 -11.35 -4.88
CA TRP A 183 1.21 -12.70 -5.00
C TRP A 183 1.99 -12.82 -6.31
N ILE A 184 3.11 -13.54 -6.28
CA ILE A 184 3.87 -13.93 -7.47
C ILE A 184 3.62 -15.41 -7.75
N VAL A 185 3.24 -15.76 -8.99
CA VAL A 185 3.09 -17.16 -9.43
C VAL A 185 4.01 -17.46 -10.61
N THR A 186 4.80 -18.53 -10.46
CA THR A 186 5.77 -19.00 -11.45
C THR A 186 5.64 -20.52 -11.66
N SER A 187 6.42 -21.11 -12.56
CA SER A 187 6.50 -22.57 -12.68
C SER A 187 7.28 -23.25 -11.53
N GLY A 188 7.94 -22.48 -10.65
CA GLY A 188 8.61 -22.97 -9.43
C GLY A 188 9.83 -23.87 -9.62
N LEU A 189 10.08 -24.38 -10.83
CA LEU A 189 11.30 -25.09 -11.21
C LEU A 189 12.46 -24.10 -11.38
N SER A 190 13.67 -24.46 -10.98
CA SER A 190 14.88 -23.62 -11.02
C SER A 190 15.42 -23.41 -12.44
N LEU A 191 14.62 -22.76 -13.29
CA LEU A 191 14.84 -22.51 -14.71
C LEU A 191 14.70 -21.01 -15.02
N GLY A 192 15.57 -20.49 -15.89
CA GLY A 192 15.50 -19.10 -16.38
C GLY A 192 15.33 -18.08 -15.23
N ILE A 193 14.26 -17.30 -15.27
CA ILE A 193 13.97 -16.29 -14.25
C ILE A 193 13.34 -16.83 -12.96
N VAL A 194 12.90 -18.08 -12.88
CA VAL A 194 12.47 -18.60 -11.57
C VAL A 194 13.64 -18.51 -10.56
N ARG A 195 14.88 -18.64 -11.06
CA ARG A 195 16.11 -18.29 -10.33
C ARG A 195 16.20 -16.79 -10.01
N VAL A 196 16.10 -15.91 -11.01
CA VAL A 196 16.34 -14.46 -10.80
C VAL A 196 15.24 -13.81 -9.93
N VAL A 197 13.98 -14.27 -10.01
CA VAL A 197 12.90 -13.92 -9.06
C VAL A 197 13.21 -14.49 -7.67
N GLY A 198 13.63 -15.76 -7.58
CA GLY A 198 14.03 -16.38 -6.33
C GLY A 198 15.14 -15.61 -5.61
N ASN A 199 16.22 -15.27 -6.31
CA ASN A 199 17.33 -14.48 -5.77
C ASN A 199 16.86 -13.08 -5.34
N ALA A 200 16.02 -12.42 -6.15
CA ALA A 200 15.45 -11.12 -5.82
C ALA A 200 14.45 -11.14 -4.64
N LEU A 201 13.96 -12.32 -4.23
CA LEU A 201 13.26 -12.55 -2.96
C LEU A 201 14.25 -12.84 -1.81
N GLN A 202 15.34 -13.56 -2.10
CA GLN A 202 16.37 -13.97 -1.15
C GLN A 202 17.14 -12.79 -0.58
N ASP A 203 17.62 -11.87 -1.43
CA ASP A 203 18.35 -10.65 -1.03
C ASP A 203 17.56 -9.84 0.01
N GLN A 204 16.23 -9.82 -0.12
CA GLN A 204 15.34 -9.05 0.74
C GLN A 204 15.19 -9.64 2.14
N ASN A 205 15.37 -10.95 2.30
CA ASN A 205 15.40 -11.62 3.60
C ASN A 205 16.68 -11.30 4.41
N PHE A 206 17.72 -10.74 3.77
CA PHE A 206 18.93 -10.26 4.44
C PHE A 206 18.85 -8.78 4.85
N TYR A 207 18.18 -7.93 4.06
CA TYR A 207 18.08 -6.49 4.34
C TYR A 207 17.01 -6.11 5.37
N PHE A 208 16.03 -6.98 5.64
CA PHE A 208 14.99 -6.70 6.64
C PHE A 208 15.28 -7.34 7.99
N ASP A 209 15.23 -6.52 9.04
CA ASP A 209 15.44 -6.95 10.42
C ASP A 209 14.34 -7.94 10.87
N LYS A 210 14.68 -8.87 11.76
CA LYS A 210 13.89 -10.08 12.11
C LYS A 210 12.55 -9.81 12.86
N TRP A 211 12.11 -8.56 12.89
CA TRP A 211 11.01 -8.05 13.72
C TRP A 211 9.70 -7.83 12.96
N LYS A 212 9.71 -7.83 11.61
CA LYS A 212 8.47 -7.76 10.78
C LYS A 212 8.40 -8.87 9.72
N PRO A 213 8.08 -10.12 10.11
CA PRO A 213 7.87 -11.22 9.18
C PRO A 213 6.51 -11.17 8.44
N SER A 214 5.79 -10.04 8.49
CA SER A 214 4.49 -9.82 7.84
C SER A 214 4.60 -9.30 6.40
N ASP A 215 5.73 -8.68 6.06
CA ASP A 215 5.90 -7.94 4.80
C ASP A 215 6.69 -8.78 3.74
N SER A 216 6.80 -10.09 3.96
CA SER A 216 7.44 -11.04 3.03
C SER A 216 6.53 -11.32 1.84
N LEU A 217 7.01 -11.05 0.62
CA LEU A 217 6.28 -11.36 -0.62
C LEU A 217 5.94 -12.85 -0.71
N LEU A 218 4.70 -13.13 -1.10
CA LEU A 218 4.23 -14.50 -1.32
C LEU A 218 4.59 -14.95 -2.73
N CYS A 219 5.22 -16.12 -2.83
CA CYS A 219 5.60 -16.73 -4.11
C CYS A 219 5.15 -18.19 -4.17
N LEU A 220 4.31 -18.52 -5.15
CA LEU A 220 3.68 -19.84 -5.34
C LEU A 220 4.17 -20.47 -6.66
N GLY A 221 4.78 -21.66 -6.57
CA GLY A 221 5.20 -22.44 -7.73
C GLY A 221 4.11 -23.42 -8.18
N ILE A 222 3.70 -23.35 -9.45
CA ILE A 222 2.78 -24.33 -10.07
C ILE A 222 3.57 -25.13 -11.10
N ALA A 223 3.98 -26.35 -10.73
CA ALA A 223 4.91 -27.16 -11.51
C ALA A 223 4.26 -28.47 -12.00
N PRO A 224 4.59 -28.98 -13.21
CA PRO A 224 4.18 -30.31 -13.63
C PRO A 224 4.99 -31.38 -12.87
N TRP A 225 4.30 -32.22 -12.08
CA TRP A 225 4.91 -33.24 -11.21
C TRP A 225 5.90 -34.15 -11.96
N GLY A 226 5.54 -34.57 -13.18
CA GLY A 226 6.36 -35.41 -14.03
C GLY A 226 7.68 -34.79 -14.55
N TYR A 227 7.94 -33.51 -14.26
CA TYR A 227 9.17 -32.78 -14.60
C TYR A 227 9.98 -32.30 -13.38
N VAL A 228 9.48 -32.53 -12.16
CA VAL A 228 10.22 -32.25 -10.92
C VAL A 228 11.36 -33.27 -10.77
N LEU A 229 12.59 -32.78 -10.59
CA LEU A 229 13.75 -33.60 -10.25
C LEU A 229 13.62 -34.15 -8.83
N ASN A 230 14.07 -35.39 -8.60
CA ASN A 230 14.03 -36.07 -7.30
C ASN A 230 12.63 -36.08 -6.64
N ARG A 231 11.55 -36.06 -7.43
CA ARG A 231 10.14 -36.07 -6.97
C ARG A 231 9.84 -37.22 -6.03
N GLU A 232 10.53 -38.35 -6.18
CA GLU A 232 10.47 -39.52 -5.31
C GLU A 232 10.76 -39.18 -3.83
N THR A 233 11.58 -38.16 -3.55
CA THR A 233 11.84 -37.69 -2.17
C THR A 233 10.64 -36.99 -1.53
N LEU A 234 9.72 -36.44 -2.34
CA LEU A 234 8.54 -35.69 -1.88
C LEU A 234 7.35 -36.61 -1.55
N ILE A 235 7.44 -37.90 -1.90
CA ILE A 235 6.49 -38.94 -1.49
C ILE A 235 6.84 -39.37 -0.07
N SER A 236 5.87 -39.37 0.84
CA SER A 236 6.08 -39.74 2.24
C SER A 236 4.80 -40.34 2.83
N GLU A 237 4.91 -41.38 3.65
CA GLU A 237 3.81 -41.89 4.46
C GLU A 237 3.56 -41.02 5.70
N ASN A 238 4.55 -40.22 6.11
CA ASN A 238 4.47 -39.34 7.27
C ASN A 238 4.56 -37.86 6.86
N HIS A 239 3.39 -37.26 6.65
CA HIS A 239 3.24 -35.84 6.29
C HIS A 239 3.46 -34.86 7.46
N THR A 240 3.73 -35.33 8.69
CA THR A 240 3.82 -34.45 9.88
C THR A 240 5.16 -33.75 10.03
N THR A 241 6.22 -34.31 9.44
CA THR A 241 7.60 -33.81 9.47
C THR A 241 7.99 -33.21 8.12
N PRO A 242 8.71 -32.07 8.07
CA PRO A 242 9.19 -31.53 6.80
C PRO A 242 10.13 -32.50 6.08
N VAL A 243 9.83 -32.78 4.82
CA VAL A 243 10.64 -33.55 3.88
C VAL A 243 11.92 -32.77 3.57
N ARG A 244 13.08 -33.45 3.49
CA ARG A 244 14.32 -32.83 3.01
C ARG A 244 14.39 -32.91 1.50
N TYR A 245 14.73 -31.81 0.84
CA TYR A 245 14.94 -31.75 -0.60
C TYR A 245 16.29 -31.09 -0.90
N GLU A 246 17.10 -31.74 -1.73
CA GLU A 246 18.41 -31.26 -2.16
C GLU A 246 18.27 -30.53 -3.50
N VAL A 247 18.76 -29.29 -3.55
CA VAL A 247 18.67 -28.44 -4.73
C VAL A 247 19.78 -28.80 -5.71
N SER A 248 19.49 -28.82 -7.01
CA SER A 248 20.50 -29.00 -8.05
C SER A 248 20.45 -27.87 -9.07
N ASP A 249 21.61 -27.21 -9.26
CA ASP A 249 21.77 -26.19 -10.28
C ASP A 249 21.94 -26.75 -11.70
N PHE A 250 22.23 -28.06 -11.83
CA PHE A 250 22.46 -28.70 -13.13
C PHE A 250 21.17 -28.77 -13.96
N ILE A 251 21.22 -28.28 -15.19
CA ILE A 251 20.13 -28.34 -16.17
C ILE A 251 20.66 -29.04 -17.43
N ALA A 252 20.04 -30.15 -17.81
CA ALA A 252 20.22 -30.75 -19.13
C ALA A 252 18.97 -30.57 -20.00
N THR A 253 19.14 -30.50 -21.31
CA THR A 253 18.02 -30.39 -22.26
C THR A 253 17.16 -31.65 -22.24
N GLY A 254 15.91 -31.52 -21.78
CA GLY A 254 14.96 -32.63 -21.66
C GLY A 254 15.01 -33.42 -20.35
N SER A 255 15.88 -33.07 -19.39
CA SER A 255 15.87 -33.68 -18.05
C SER A 255 14.84 -33.01 -17.14
N PRO A 256 14.36 -33.70 -16.09
CA PRO A 256 13.71 -33.04 -14.95
C PRO A 256 14.61 -31.96 -14.36
N VAL A 257 14.03 -30.99 -13.64
CA VAL A 257 14.78 -29.89 -13.02
C VAL A 257 14.40 -29.67 -11.56
N SER A 258 15.36 -29.25 -10.76
CA SER A 258 15.21 -28.93 -9.34
C SER A 258 14.11 -27.90 -9.08
N LEU A 259 13.49 -27.98 -7.91
CA LEU A 259 12.73 -26.87 -7.33
C LEU A 259 13.64 -25.67 -7.02
N ASN A 260 13.06 -24.48 -6.87
CA ASN A 260 13.73 -23.27 -6.42
C ASN A 260 13.44 -23.01 -4.93
N GLU A 261 14.48 -22.91 -4.11
CA GLU A 261 14.35 -22.79 -2.64
C GLU A 261 13.61 -21.53 -2.17
N ASN A 262 13.61 -20.44 -2.95
CA ASN A 262 13.06 -19.15 -2.55
C ASN A 262 11.53 -19.01 -2.75
N HIS A 263 10.82 -20.13 -2.99
CA HIS A 263 9.36 -20.17 -3.11
C HIS A 263 8.67 -20.57 -1.80
N THR A 264 7.53 -19.95 -1.51
CA THR A 264 6.81 -20.09 -0.23
C THR A 264 5.81 -21.25 -0.19
N HIS A 265 5.22 -21.57 -1.36
CA HIS A 265 4.20 -22.60 -1.54
C HIS A 265 4.40 -23.31 -2.89
N TYR A 266 4.01 -24.58 -2.98
CA TYR A 266 4.03 -25.37 -4.23
C TYR A 266 2.73 -26.14 -4.47
N ILE A 267 2.26 -26.11 -5.72
CA ILE A 267 1.23 -27.02 -6.25
C ILE A 267 1.87 -27.83 -7.37
N PHE A 268 1.91 -29.16 -7.21
CA PHE A 268 2.40 -30.09 -8.23
C PHE A 268 1.22 -30.69 -8.99
N VAL A 269 1.03 -30.26 -10.24
CA VAL A 269 -0.04 -30.76 -11.11
C VAL A 269 0.43 -32.04 -11.78
N ASP A 270 -0.32 -33.12 -11.60
CA ASP A 270 0.04 -34.46 -12.04
C ASP A 270 -0.94 -35.00 -13.09
N GLU A 271 -0.49 -35.01 -14.34
CA GLU A 271 -1.16 -35.58 -15.51
C GLU A 271 -0.79 -37.05 -15.77
N GLY A 272 -0.10 -37.74 -14.85
CA GLY A 272 0.34 -39.13 -15.01
C GLY A 272 1.50 -39.35 -16.02
N ARG A 273 1.74 -38.41 -16.94
CA ARG A 273 2.92 -38.38 -17.82
C ARG A 273 4.16 -37.81 -17.12
N ARG A 274 5.32 -38.08 -17.71
CA ARG A 274 6.67 -37.76 -17.21
C ARG A 274 7.54 -37.16 -18.33
N LEU A 275 8.58 -36.41 -17.96
CA LEU A 275 9.48 -35.70 -18.91
C LEU A 275 8.79 -34.70 -19.86
N ARG A 276 7.58 -34.23 -19.53
CA ARG A 276 6.82 -33.23 -20.28
C ARG A 276 6.71 -31.92 -19.48
N TYR A 277 7.45 -30.90 -19.92
CA TYR A 277 7.32 -29.52 -19.42
C TYR A 277 6.39 -28.71 -20.33
N GLY A 278 6.86 -28.35 -21.52
CA GLY A 278 6.11 -27.56 -22.49
C GLY A 278 4.84 -28.30 -22.97
N GLY A 279 3.70 -27.63 -22.87
CA GLY A 279 2.41 -28.20 -23.26
C GLY A 279 1.91 -29.32 -22.34
N SER A 280 2.36 -29.40 -21.09
CA SER A 280 1.72 -30.18 -20.03
C SER A 280 0.48 -29.46 -19.48
N LYS A 281 -0.46 -30.21 -18.89
CA LYS A 281 -1.72 -29.68 -18.33
C LYS A 281 -1.52 -28.71 -17.16
N SER A 282 -0.32 -28.57 -16.59
CA SER A 282 -0.07 -27.56 -15.55
C SER A 282 -0.29 -26.13 -16.06
N ALA A 283 -0.05 -25.87 -17.34
CA ALA A 283 -0.35 -24.59 -18.00
C ALA A 283 -1.86 -24.31 -18.08
N GLU A 284 -2.66 -25.32 -18.43
CA GLU A 284 -4.12 -25.21 -18.48
C GLU A 284 -4.73 -25.08 -17.08
N PHE A 285 -4.26 -25.88 -16.12
CA PHE A 285 -4.68 -25.80 -14.72
C PHE A 285 -4.38 -24.41 -14.16
N ARG A 286 -3.17 -23.89 -14.40
CA ARG A 286 -2.74 -22.56 -14.01
C ARG A 286 -3.70 -21.47 -14.53
N ALA A 287 -4.01 -21.44 -15.82
CA ALA A 287 -4.92 -20.44 -16.40
C ALA A 287 -6.34 -20.52 -15.81
N LYS A 288 -6.84 -21.72 -15.51
CA LYS A 288 -8.14 -21.92 -14.85
C LYS A 288 -8.12 -21.42 -13.38
N LEU A 289 -7.01 -21.63 -12.66
CA LEU A 289 -6.83 -21.13 -11.29
C LEU A 289 -6.68 -19.60 -11.26
N GLU A 290 -5.94 -19.02 -12.21
CA GLU A 290 -5.83 -17.56 -12.41
C GLU A 290 -7.22 -16.92 -12.56
N LYS A 291 -8.07 -17.48 -13.43
CA LYS A 291 -9.46 -17.08 -13.59
C LYS A 291 -10.29 -17.21 -12.31
N GLN A 292 -10.17 -18.33 -11.57
CA GLN A 292 -10.93 -18.53 -10.34
C GLN A 292 -10.50 -17.55 -9.24
N ILE A 293 -9.22 -17.16 -9.17
CA ILE A 293 -8.73 -16.10 -8.28
C ILE A 293 -9.32 -14.72 -8.67
N ALA A 294 -9.46 -14.46 -9.97
CA ALA A 294 -10.03 -13.23 -10.51
C ALA A 294 -11.54 -13.06 -10.26
N LEU A 295 -12.30 -14.15 -10.08
CA LEU A 295 -13.75 -14.06 -9.85
C LEU A 295 -14.11 -13.38 -8.52
N PRO A 296 -15.25 -12.67 -8.45
CA PRO A 296 -15.84 -12.19 -7.21
C PRO A 296 -15.98 -13.28 -6.14
N VAL A 297 -15.89 -12.88 -4.87
CA VAL A 297 -16.05 -13.80 -3.71
C VAL A 297 -17.43 -14.48 -3.71
N GLU A 298 -18.47 -13.78 -4.19
CA GLU A 298 -19.82 -14.31 -4.38
C GLU A 298 -19.89 -15.50 -5.36
N LEU A 299 -18.93 -15.60 -6.28
CA LEU A 299 -18.79 -16.69 -7.26
C LEU A 299 -17.70 -17.69 -6.86
N GLY A 300 -17.28 -17.70 -5.60
CA GLY A 300 -16.29 -18.64 -5.05
C GLY A 300 -14.82 -18.28 -5.33
N GLY A 301 -14.57 -17.10 -5.92
CA GLY A 301 -13.23 -16.57 -6.16
C GLY A 301 -12.67 -15.73 -5.01
N PHE A 302 -11.62 -14.94 -5.28
CA PHE A 302 -11.00 -14.04 -4.28
C PHE A 302 -11.17 -12.55 -4.57
N ASP A 303 -11.73 -12.17 -5.73
CA ASP A 303 -11.82 -10.78 -6.19
C ASP A 303 -10.42 -10.12 -6.22
N ILE A 304 -9.44 -10.80 -6.82
CA ILE A 304 -8.05 -10.31 -6.98
C ILE A 304 -7.73 -10.18 -8.47
N PRO A 305 -7.46 -8.97 -9.00
CA PRO A 305 -7.07 -8.80 -10.40
C PRO A 305 -5.76 -9.52 -10.72
N VAL A 306 -5.73 -10.21 -11.87
CA VAL A 306 -4.62 -11.06 -12.31
C VAL A 306 -4.00 -10.49 -13.58
N VAL A 307 -2.68 -10.59 -13.73
CA VAL A 307 -1.93 -10.06 -14.88
C VAL A 307 -0.75 -10.95 -15.24
N LEU A 308 -0.63 -11.27 -16.53
CA LEU A 308 0.52 -11.98 -17.08
C LEU A 308 1.62 -11.02 -17.52
N VAL A 309 2.83 -11.19 -16.99
CA VAL A 309 4.03 -10.45 -17.38
C VAL A 309 4.94 -11.39 -18.16
N ILE A 310 4.91 -11.24 -19.48
CA ILE A 310 5.80 -11.93 -20.41
C ILE A 310 7.05 -11.09 -20.57
N VAL A 311 8.19 -11.68 -20.26
CA VAL A 311 9.50 -11.22 -20.68
C VAL A 311 10.14 -12.38 -21.44
N GLU A 312 10.98 -12.10 -22.46
CA GLU A 312 11.74 -13.05 -23.30
C GLU A 312 11.00 -14.37 -23.65
N GLY A 313 11.36 -15.52 -23.05
CA GLY A 313 10.60 -16.77 -23.17
C GLY A 313 10.95 -17.73 -24.32
N GLY A 314 10.28 -18.88 -24.35
CA GLY A 314 10.38 -19.90 -25.39
C GLY A 314 9.06 -20.11 -26.15
N HIS A 315 8.90 -21.27 -26.80
CA HIS A 315 7.64 -21.64 -27.46
C HIS A 315 6.47 -21.86 -26.47
N ASP A 316 6.79 -22.20 -25.23
CA ASP A 316 5.86 -22.32 -24.10
C ASP A 316 5.09 -21.03 -23.82
N VAL A 317 5.75 -19.87 -23.90
CA VAL A 317 5.13 -18.56 -23.68
C VAL A 317 3.97 -18.27 -24.64
N PHE A 318 3.99 -18.78 -25.88
CA PHE A 318 2.85 -18.62 -26.81
C PHE A 318 1.62 -19.43 -26.38
N ILE A 319 1.81 -20.55 -25.67
CA ILE A 319 0.73 -21.38 -25.13
C ILE A 319 0.12 -20.68 -23.91
N ASP A 320 0.96 -20.24 -22.97
CA ASP A 320 0.51 -19.56 -21.75
C ASP A 320 -0.19 -18.23 -22.08
N ALA A 321 0.38 -17.41 -22.97
CA ALA A 321 -0.24 -16.16 -23.43
C ALA A 321 -1.61 -16.37 -24.08
N LYS A 322 -1.77 -17.43 -24.90
CA LYS A 322 -3.05 -17.81 -25.48
C LYS A 322 -4.05 -18.23 -24.39
N ASN A 323 -3.62 -19.03 -23.42
CA ASN A 323 -4.49 -19.53 -22.35
C ASN A 323 -5.00 -18.37 -21.47
N SER A 324 -4.11 -17.48 -21.00
CA SER A 324 -4.48 -16.30 -20.22
C SER A 324 -5.42 -15.36 -21.01
N ILE A 325 -5.18 -15.11 -22.30
CA ILE A 325 -6.09 -14.29 -23.14
C ILE A 325 -7.45 -14.97 -23.37
N THR A 326 -7.49 -16.30 -23.52
CA THR A 326 -8.75 -17.06 -23.61
C THR A 326 -9.57 -16.86 -22.33
N GLU A 327 -8.93 -16.88 -21.17
CA GLU A 327 -9.55 -16.65 -19.87
C GLU A 327 -9.63 -15.16 -19.47
N HIS A 328 -9.47 -14.25 -20.44
CA HIS A 328 -9.63 -12.80 -20.32
C HIS A 328 -8.65 -12.08 -19.36
N VAL A 329 -7.54 -12.74 -19.01
CA VAL A 329 -6.44 -12.17 -18.22
C VAL A 329 -5.58 -11.24 -19.11
N PRO A 330 -5.30 -9.99 -18.70
CA PRO A 330 -4.40 -9.10 -19.44
C PRO A 330 -2.95 -9.55 -19.44
N VAL A 331 -2.24 -9.18 -20.50
CA VAL A 331 -0.86 -9.58 -20.78
C VAL A 331 0.01 -8.35 -21.03
N VAL A 332 0.99 -8.13 -20.15
CA VAL A 332 2.11 -7.21 -20.35
C VAL A 332 3.22 -7.95 -21.07
N ILE A 333 3.68 -7.42 -22.20
CA ILE A 333 4.83 -7.91 -22.95
C ILE A 333 5.98 -6.92 -22.78
N CYS A 334 7.04 -7.36 -22.13
CA CYS A 334 8.26 -6.58 -21.93
C CYS A 334 9.19 -6.73 -23.15
N SER A 335 9.17 -5.74 -24.02
CA SER A 335 9.96 -5.70 -25.26
C SER A 335 11.41 -5.33 -25.01
N GLY A 336 12.26 -5.69 -25.98
CA GLY A 336 13.70 -5.49 -25.91
C GLY A 336 14.41 -6.50 -25.01
N THR A 337 13.76 -7.64 -24.75
CA THR A 337 14.24 -8.69 -23.84
C THR A 337 14.56 -10.00 -24.54
N GLY A 338 14.22 -10.11 -25.83
CA GLY A 338 14.57 -11.23 -26.70
C GLY A 338 13.44 -12.22 -26.99
N ARG A 339 13.82 -13.27 -27.73
CA ARG A 339 13.04 -14.48 -28.04
C ARG A 339 11.54 -14.26 -28.26
N ALA A 340 10.66 -14.82 -27.43
CA ALA A 340 9.22 -14.83 -27.67
C ALA A 340 8.55 -13.46 -27.42
N ALA A 341 8.97 -12.70 -26.42
CA ALA A 341 8.45 -11.36 -26.10
C ALA A 341 8.68 -10.37 -27.24
N ASP A 342 9.88 -10.35 -27.84
CA ASP A 342 10.16 -9.47 -28.99
C ASP A 342 9.37 -9.89 -30.24
N ILE A 343 9.09 -11.18 -30.42
CA ILE A 343 8.24 -11.69 -31.50
C ILE A 343 6.77 -11.29 -31.27
N LEU A 344 6.26 -11.39 -30.04
CA LEU A 344 4.92 -10.93 -29.67
C LEU A 344 4.78 -9.42 -29.80
N THR A 345 5.79 -8.65 -29.41
CA THR A 345 5.84 -7.19 -29.57
C THR A 345 5.73 -6.82 -31.05
N LEU A 346 6.60 -7.39 -31.90
CA LEU A 346 6.59 -7.14 -33.35
C LEU A 346 5.26 -7.52 -34.02
N ALA A 347 4.65 -8.64 -33.59
CA ALA A 347 3.33 -9.04 -34.06
C ALA A 347 2.23 -8.06 -33.60
N PHE A 348 2.34 -7.51 -32.39
CA PHE A 348 1.41 -6.50 -31.88
C PHE A 348 1.60 -5.15 -32.55
N GLU A 349 2.82 -4.76 -32.93
CA GLU A 349 3.12 -3.60 -33.77
C GLU A 349 2.47 -3.75 -35.15
N TYR A 350 2.62 -4.91 -35.81
CA TYR A 350 1.96 -5.20 -37.09
C TYR A 350 0.43 -5.09 -36.97
N ARG A 351 -0.15 -5.70 -35.93
CA ARG A 351 -1.58 -5.53 -35.62
C ARG A 351 -1.97 -4.08 -35.35
N SER A 352 -1.08 -3.26 -34.81
CA SER A 352 -1.40 -1.88 -34.40
C SER A 352 -1.38 -0.85 -35.55
N LYS A 353 -0.89 -1.22 -36.74
CA LYS A 353 -0.94 -0.37 -37.95
C LYS A 353 -2.35 -0.23 -38.54
N ASN A 354 -3.19 -1.25 -38.34
CA ASN A 354 -4.56 -1.31 -38.85
C ASN A 354 -5.53 -1.26 -37.67
N ASP A 355 -6.68 -0.57 -37.80
CA ASP A 355 -7.68 -0.59 -36.74
C ASP A 355 -8.39 -1.96 -36.65
N GLU A 356 -8.87 -2.47 -37.78
CA GLU A 356 -9.39 -3.83 -37.94
C GLU A 356 -8.25 -4.83 -38.25
N PHE A 357 -8.39 -6.08 -37.82
CA PHE A 357 -7.32 -7.10 -37.90
C PHE A 357 -7.84 -8.44 -38.42
N ASP A 358 -7.77 -8.60 -39.74
CA ASP A 358 -8.14 -9.83 -40.46
C ASP A 358 -7.00 -10.86 -40.49
N GLY A 359 -5.75 -10.43 -40.28
CA GLY A 359 -4.57 -11.29 -40.21
C GLY A 359 -3.28 -10.52 -40.49
N PHE A 360 -2.17 -11.25 -40.60
CA PHE A 360 -0.87 -10.70 -41.03
C PHE A 360 -0.73 -10.77 -42.55
N SER A 361 -0.09 -9.78 -43.17
CA SER A 361 0.27 -9.85 -44.59
C SER A 361 1.31 -10.94 -44.86
N GLU A 362 1.41 -11.44 -46.10
CA GLU A 362 2.37 -12.51 -46.47
C GLU A 362 3.83 -12.16 -46.11
N MET A 363 4.21 -10.88 -46.27
CA MET A 363 5.53 -10.38 -45.88
C MET A 363 5.75 -10.40 -44.36
N GLU A 364 4.74 -10.07 -43.58
CA GLU A 364 4.77 -10.12 -42.12
C GLU A 364 4.78 -11.56 -41.61
N VAL A 365 3.99 -12.46 -42.22
CA VAL A 365 4.03 -13.92 -41.97
C VAL A 365 5.42 -14.47 -42.27
N MET A 366 6.05 -14.11 -43.40
CA MET A 366 7.40 -14.55 -43.73
C MET A 366 8.44 -14.01 -42.74
N HIS A 367 8.29 -12.77 -42.26
CA HIS A 367 9.17 -12.20 -41.24
C HIS A 367 9.01 -12.91 -39.89
N LEU A 368 7.78 -13.12 -39.42
CA LEU A 368 7.47 -13.83 -38.19
C LEU A 368 7.94 -15.28 -38.25
N ARG A 369 7.73 -16.01 -39.36
CA ARG A 369 8.29 -17.35 -39.61
C ARG A 369 9.80 -17.38 -39.38
N ARG A 370 10.54 -16.44 -39.98
CA ARG A 370 12.01 -16.35 -39.89
C ARG A 370 12.49 -16.16 -38.45
N LYS A 371 11.81 -15.31 -37.65
CA LYS A 371 12.12 -15.13 -36.22
C LYS A 371 11.68 -16.32 -35.36
N LEU A 372 10.52 -16.94 -35.65
CA LEU A 372 10.02 -18.09 -34.92
C LEU A 372 10.86 -19.35 -35.09
N GLN A 373 11.59 -19.48 -36.20
CA GLN A 373 12.46 -20.62 -36.48
C GLN A 373 13.48 -20.88 -35.35
N SER A 374 14.05 -19.82 -34.74
CA SER A 374 15.02 -19.95 -33.64
C SER A 374 14.40 -20.24 -32.27
N VAL A 375 13.09 -19.98 -32.09
CA VAL A 375 12.38 -20.15 -30.81
C VAL A 375 11.54 -21.44 -30.77
N SER A 376 10.97 -21.83 -31.92
CA SER A 376 10.06 -23.00 -32.05
C SER A 376 10.73 -24.20 -32.74
N GLY A 377 11.82 -24.00 -33.47
CA GLY A 377 12.63 -25.05 -34.07
C GLY A 377 12.00 -25.73 -35.29
N THR A 378 11.05 -26.63 -35.08
CA THR A 378 10.48 -27.44 -36.17
C THR A 378 9.35 -26.71 -36.91
N PRO A 379 9.21 -26.88 -38.25
CA PRO A 379 8.14 -26.24 -39.03
C PRO A 379 6.72 -26.35 -38.43
N PRO A 380 6.21 -27.53 -38.01
CA PRO A 380 4.88 -27.62 -37.42
C PRO A 380 4.73 -26.84 -36.10
N LYS A 381 5.81 -26.65 -35.33
CA LYS A 381 5.79 -25.77 -34.14
C LYS A 381 5.80 -24.29 -34.54
N VAL A 382 6.47 -23.92 -35.61
CA VAL A 382 6.40 -22.55 -36.17
C VAL A 382 4.98 -22.25 -36.68
N ASP A 383 4.34 -23.19 -37.39
CA ASP A 383 2.95 -23.06 -37.85
C ASP A 383 1.95 -22.97 -36.68
N ALA A 384 2.16 -23.75 -35.61
CA ALA A 384 1.37 -23.64 -34.39
C ALA A 384 1.58 -22.28 -33.70
N ALA A 385 2.82 -21.82 -33.56
CA ALA A 385 3.15 -20.54 -32.94
C ALA A 385 2.52 -19.34 -33.67
N LEU A 386 2.53 -19.32 -35.01
CA LEU A 386 1.87 -18.27 -35.81
C LEU A 386 0.37 -18.18 -35.51
N LYS A 387 -0.33 -19.32 -35.46
CA LYS A 387 -1.77 -19.37 -35.16
C LYS A 387 -2.07 -18.92 -33.73
N MET A 388 -1.18 -19.22 -32.77
CA MET A 388 -1.30 -18.71 -31.40
C MET A 388 -1.06 -17.19 -31.35
N ILE A 389 -0.05 -16.68 -32.04
CA ILE A 389 0.27 -15.24 -32.10
C ILE A 389 -0.86 -14.44 -32.75
N GLU A 390 -1.43 -14.92 -33.85
CA GLU A 390 -2.56 -14.26 -34.53
C GLU A 390 -3.80 -14.19 -33.62
N PHE A 391 -4.11 -15.26 -32.89
CA PHE A 391 -5.17 -15.28 -31.88
C PHE A 391 -4.89 -14.29 -30.73
N ILE A 392 -3.65 -14.26 -30.23
CA ILE A 392 -3.20 -13.36 -29.16
C ILE A 392 -3.42 -11.89 -29.58
N VAL A 393 -2.80 -11.43 -30.68
CA VAL A 393 -2.79 -9.99 -31.02
C VAL A 393 -4.15 -9.43 -31.44
N ARG A 394 -5.10 -10.29 -31.81
CA ARG A 394 -6.47 -9.89 -32.21
C ARG A 394 -7.18 -9.11 -31.10
N ASN A 395 -6.92 -9.39 -29.82
CA ASN A 395 -7.49 -8.63 -28.69
C ASN A 395 -6.59 -7.47 -28.22
N LYS A 396 -6.75 -6.30 -28.87
CA LYS A 396 -6.00 -5.04 -28.59
C LYS A 396 -6.12 -4.55 -27.13
N ASN A 397 -7.17 -4.94 -26.40
CA ASN A 397 -7.47 -4.41 -25.08
C ASN A 397 -6.73 -5.14 -23.96
N LEU A 398 -6.52 -6.45 -24.09
CA LEU A 398 -5.82 -7.26 -23.07
C LEU A 398 -4.30 -7.11 -23.13
N ILE A 399 -3.72 -6.75 -24.29
CA ILE A 399 -2.26 -6.66 -24.46
C ILE A 399 -1.74 -5.26 -24.17
N THR A 400 -0.66 -5.16 -23.41
CA THR A 400 0.14 -3.93 -23.20
C THR A 400 1.61 -4.24 -23.46
N THR A 401 2.27 -3.47 -24.33
CA THR A 401 3.72 -3.55 -24.55
C THR A 401 4.46 -2.53 -23.68
N PHE A 402 5.61 -2.91 -23.13
CA PHE A 402 6.47 -2.07 -22.30
C PHE A 402 7.94 -2.30 -22.65
N ASP A 403 8.71 -1.25 -22.95
CA ASP A 403 10.11 -1.39 -23.33
C ASP A 403 11.04 -1.20 -22.12
N MET A 404 11.73 -2.29 -21.76
CA MET A 404 12.65 -2.35 -20.64
C MET A 404 13.90 -1.46 -20.83
N ASN A 405 14.18 -1.01 -22.06
CA ASN A 405 15.34 -0.17 -22.37
C ASN A 405 15.08 1.33 -22.15
N THR A 406 13.83 1.78 -22.14
CA THR A 406 13.45 3.21 -22.12
C THR A 406 12.87 3.69 -20.79
N SER A 407 12.34 2.80 -19.96
CA SER A 407 11.75 3.18 -18.65
C SER A 407 11.88 2.06 -17.62
N ASN A 408 11.94 2.43 -16.33
CA ASN A 408 12.02 1.47 -15.22
C ASN A 408 10.64 1.17 -14.61
N ASP A 409 9.61 1.90 -15.01
CA ASP A 409 8.27 1.93 -14.41
C ASP A 409 7.38 0.76 -14.88
N LEU A 410 7.92 -0.46 -14.81
CA LEU A 410 7.22 -1.70 -15.11
C LEU A 410 5.98 -1.87 -14.21
N ASP A 411 6.02 -1.32 -13.00
CA ASP A 411 4.87 -1.25 -12.09
C ASP A 411 3.71 -0.42 -12.68
N LEU A 412 3.98 0.73 -13.29
CA LEU A 412 2.97 1.51 -14.02
C LEU A 412 2.36 0.71 -15.18
N ALA A 413 3.18 -0.04 -15.94
CA ALA A 413 2.69 -0.84 -17.06
C ALA A 413 1.80 -2.02 -16.62
N ILE A 414 2.20 -2.72 -15.55
CA ILE A 414 1.42 -3.79 -14.91
C ILE A 414 0.05 -3.24 -14.46
N LEU A 415 0.05 -2.16 -13.69
CA LEU A 415 -1.17 -1.57 -13.14
C LEU A 415 -2.06 -0.94 -14.21
N PHE A 416 -1.47 -0.32 -15.23
CA PHE A 416 -2.21 0.20 -16.38
C PHE A 416 -2.87 -0.92 -17.20
N SER A 417 -2.22 -2.08 -17.38
CA SER A 417 -2.83 -3.21 -18.11
C SER A 417 -4.13 -3.71 -17.46
N LEU A 418 -4.15 -3.80 -16.12
CA LEU A 418 -5.33 -4.16 -15.33
C LEU A 418 -6.44 -3.12 -15.51
N ILE A 419 -6.10 -1.83 -15.44
CA ILE A 419 -7.03 -0.70 -15.65
C ILE A 419 -7.58 -0.70 -17.08
N LYS A 420 -6.75 -0.96 -18.09
CA LYS A 420 -7.10 -0.96 -19.52
C LYS A 420 -8.17 -2.00 -19.89
N THR A 421 -8.29 -3.10 -19.13
CA THR A 421 -9.33 -4.11 -19.36
C THR A 421 -10.74 -3.59 -19.08
N SER A 422 -10.89 -2.65 -18.14
CA SER A 422 -12.18 -2.04 -17.81
C SER A 422 -12.54 -0.98 -18.84
N SER A 423 -13.69 -1.13 -19.50
CA SER A 423 -14.32 -0.05 -20.29
C SER A 423 -14.88 1.07 -19.42
N ASP A 424 -15.16 0.78 -18.15
CA ASP A 424 -15.74 1.67 -17.16
C ASP A 424 -14.66 2.49 -16.42
N LEU A 425 -14.74 3.81 -16.59
CA LEU A 425 -13.81 4.82 -16.08
C LEU A 425 -13.89 4.98 -14.55
N GLU A 426 -15.03 4.66 -13.93
CA GLU A 426 -15.19 4.71 -12.47
C GLU A 426 -14.42 3.56 -11.81
N LYS A 427 -14.50 2.35 -12.38
CA LYS A 427 -13.68 1.20 -11.96
C LYS A 427 -12.19 1.43 -12.21
N GLN A 428 -11.82 2.03 -13.35
CA GLN A 428 -10.43 2.42 -13.62
C GLN A 428 -9.87 3.31 -12.51
N LEU A 429 -10.62 4.36 -12.13
CA LEU A 429 -10.20 5.28 -11.08
C LEU A 429 -10.22 4.64 -9.68
N LYS A 430 -11.20 3.78 -9.39
CA LYS A 430 -11.26 3.02 -8.13
C LYS A 430 -10.01 2.15 -7.94
N LEU A 431 -9.57 1.42 -8.97
CA LEU A 431 -8.36 0.60 -8.92
C LEU A 431 -7.11 1.45 -8.67
N ALA A 432 -6.93 2.53 -9.43
CA ALA A 432 -5.80 3.47 -9.24
C ALA A 432 -5.78 4.05 -7.81
N PHE A 433 -6.94 4.39 -7.25
CA PHE A 433 -7.08 4.89 -5.89
C PHE A 433 -6.77 3.82 -4.83
N THR A 434 -7.28 2.58 -4.99
CA THR A 434 -6.97 1.45 -4.10
C THR A 434 -5.47 1.13 -4.06
N TRP A 435 -4.77 1.22 -5.20
CA TRP A 435 -3.31 1.04 -5.27
C TRP A 435 -2.50 2.31 -4.91
N LYS A 436 -3.16 3.41 -4.55
CA LYS A 436 -2.54 4.71 -4.22
C LYS A 436 -1.66 5.31 -5.33
N ARG A 437 -1.95 5.01 -6.60
CA ARG A 437 -1.18 5.47 -7.77
C ARG A 437 -1.86 6.63 -8.49
N SER A 438 -1.63 7.84 -7.96
CA SER A 438 -2.17 9.11 -8.50
C SER A 438 -1.51 9.54 -9.82
N ASP A 439 -0.31 9.03 -10.10
CA ASP A 439 0.41 9.08 -11.37
C ASP A 439 -0.37 8.36 -12.49
N ILE A 440 -0.81 7.12 -12.27
CA ILE A 440 -1.65 6.38 -13.24
C ILE A 440 -2.94 7.14 -13.53
N ALA A 441 -3.59 7.68 -12.50
CA ALA A 441 -4.79 8.48 -12.68
C ALA A 441 -4.51 9.71 -13.57
N ARG A 442 -3.45 10.47 -13.26
CA ARG A 442 -3.05 11.68 -13.97
C ARG A 442 -2.66 11.42 -15.43
N GLU A 443 -1.88 10.38 -15.69
CA GLU A 443 -1.28 10.13 -17.00
C GLU A 443 -2.08 9.21 -17.90
N LYS A 444 -2.74 8.18 -17.34
CA LYS A 444 -3.33 7.09 -18.12
C LYS A 444 -4.86 7.08 -18.08
N ILE A 445 -5.48 7.71 -17.08
CA ILE A 445 -6.95 7.82 -16.97
C ILE A 445 -7.41 9.18 -17.50
N PHE A 446 -6.99 10.29 -16.90
CA PHE A 446 -7.49 11.63 -17.26
C PHE A 446 -7.03 12.11 -18.65
N GLN A 447 -5.87 11.67 -19.16
CA GLN A 447 -5.42 12.01 -20.53
C GLN A 447 -6.24 11.34 -21.65
N GLN A 448 -7.14 10.39 -21.36
CA GLN A 448 -8.01 9.76 -22.38
C GLN A 448 -9.08 10.69 -22.96
N GLY A 449 -9.17 11.96 -22.53
CA GLY A 449 -10.18 12.93 -22.99
C GLY A 449 -11.61 12.67 -22.50
N LYS A 450 -11.85 11.55 -21.82
CA LYS A 450 -13.15 11.19 -21.22
C LYS A 450 -13.36 11.97 -19.93
N GLN A 451 -14.36 12.85 -19.89
CA GLN A 451 -14.74 13.55 -18.66
C GLN A 451 -15.57 12.64 -17.75
N LEU A 452 -15.18 12.54 -16.48
CA LEU A 452 -16.00 11.92 -15.43
C LEU A 452 -17.17 12.84 -15.05
N LYS A 453 -18.30 12.24 -14.67
CA LYS A 453 -19.41 13.00 -14.07
C LYS A 453 -18.95 13.61 -12.74
N GLN A 454 -19.22 14.91 -12.53
CA GLN A 454 -18.77 15.66 -11.35
C GLN A 454 -19.08 14.93 -10.04
N GLY A 455 -20.28 14.38 -9.86
CA GLY A 455 -20.66 13.66 -8.64
C GLY A 455 -19.75 12.46 -8.28
N VAL A 456 -19.25 11.74 -9.29
CA VAL A 456 -18.32 10.61 -9.11
C VAL A 456 -16.93 11.12 -8.70
N LEU A 457 -16.46 12.17 -9.37
CA LEU A 457 -15.17 12.81 -9.05
C LEU A 457 -15.20 13.44 -7.64
N GLU A 458 -16.33 13.99 -7.22
CA GLU A 458 -16.53 14.49 -5.86
C GLU A 458 -16.60 13.38 -4.81
N SER A 459 -17.15 12.19 -5.10
CA SER A 459 -17.04 11.05 -4.17
C SER A 459 -15.60 10.58 -3.99
N PHE A 460 -14.80 10.53 -5.06
CA PHE A 460 -13.36 10.22 -4.94
C PHE A 460 -12.57 11.33 -4.23
N MET A 461 -12.93 12.61 -4.39
CA MET A 461 -12.35 13.71 -3.61
C MET A 461 -12.61 13.53 -2.11
N LEU A 462 -13.85 13.19 -1.72
CA LEU A 462 -14.21 12.97 -0.32
C LEU A 462 -13.41 11.81 0.29
N GLU A 463 -13.21 10.73 -0.45
CA GLU A 463 -12.43 9.57 0.01
C GLU A 463 -10.92 9.86 0.06
N ALA A 464 -10.36 10.57 -0.93
CA ALA A 464 -8.96 11.00 -0.91
C ALA A 464 -8.62 11.84 0.33
N LEU A 465 -9.52 12.76 0.70
CA LEU A 465 -9.42 13.54 1.94
C LEU A 465 -9.48 12.63 3.18
N LYS A 466 -10.43 11.68 3.27
CA LYS A 466 -10.48 10.71 4.37
C LYS A 466 -9.18 9.91 4.51
N CYS A 467 -8.64 9.40 3.39
CA CYS A 467 -7.50 8.48 3.35
C CYS A 467 -6.11 9.11 3.54
N ASP A 468 -5.99 10.45 3.54
CA ASP A 468 -4.71 11.21 3.57
C ASP A 468 -3.99 11.36 2.22
N GLU A 469 -4.69 11.09 1.10
CA GLU A 469 -4.12 10.98 -0.25
C GLU A 469 -4.00 12.34 -0.96
N LEU A 470 -3.08 13.19 -0.49
CA LEU A 470 -2.85 14.54 -1.01
C LEU A 470 -2.65 14.60 -2.53
N ASP A 471 -1.93 13.66 -3.14
CA ASP A 471 -1.67 13.70 -4.58
C ASP A 471 -2.89 13.32 -5.44
N PHE A 472 -3.84 12.56 -4.88
CA PHE A 472 -5.17 12.42 -5.49
C PHE A 472 -6.00 13.69 -5.35
N VAL A 473 -5.97 14.37 -4.20
CA VAL A 473 -6.61 15.69 -4.02
C VAL A 473 -6.09 16.70 -5.05
N LYS A 474 -4.76 16.74 -5.28
CA LYS A 474 -4.15 17.52 -6.37
C LYS A 474 -4.73 17.14 -7.74
N VAL A 475 -4.73 15.85 -8.09
CA VAL A 475 -5.21 15.38 -9.40
C VAL A 475 -6.68 15.72 -9.63
N PHE A 476 -7.55 15.56 -8.63
CA PHE A 476 -8.98 15.86 -8.76
C PHE A 476 -9.29 17.36 -8.83
N LEU A 477 -8.51 18.21 -8.15
CA LEU A 477 -8.59 19.68 -8.33
C LEU A 477 -8.25 20.11 -9.77
N HIS A 478 -7.17 19.57 -10.35
CA HIS A 478 -6.79 19.89 -11.73
C HIS A 478 -7.79 19.35 -12.77
N ASN A 479 -8.53 18.28 -12.45
CA ASN A 479 -9.51 17.65 -13.34
C ASN A 479 -10.97 18.08 -13.05
N GLY A 480 -11.19 19.21 -12.39
CA GLY A 480 -12.48 19.92 -12.39
C GLY A 480 -13.23 19.99 -11.05
N VAL A 481 -12.73 19.43 -9.95
CA VAL A 481 -13.40 19.60 -8.65
C VAL A 481 -13.25 21.02 -8.11
N THR A 482 -14.33 21.79 -8.12
CA THR A 482 -14.36 23.14 -7.54
C THR A 482 -14.67 23.07 -6.04
N MET A 483 -13.71 23.43 -5.17
CA MET A 483 -13.89 23.33 -3.71
C MET A 483 -15.06 24.16 -3.16
N LYS A 484 -15.43 25.27 -3.82
CA LYS A 484 -16.58 26.12 -3.43
C LYS A 484 -17.96 25.47 -3.68
N THR A 485 -18.05 24.50 -4.60
CA THR A 485 -19.27 23.68 -4.79
C THR A 485 -19.16 22.34 -4.06
N PHE A 486 -17.95 21.78 -3.97
CA PHE A 486 -17.72 20.50 -3.31
C PHE A 486 -17.93 20.55 -1.79
N LEU A 487 -17.39 21.54 -1.08
CA LEU A 487 -17.38 21.52 0.39
C LEU A 487 -18.69 22.04 0.97
N THR A 488 -19.60 21.10 1.27
CA THR A 488 -20.82 21.35 2.04
C THR A 488 -20.62 21.10 3.53
N VAL A 489 -21.53 21.63 4.37
CA VAL A 489 -21.60 21.35 5.81
C VAL A 489 -21.60 19.84 6.11
N ASP A 490 -22.38 19.04 5.36
CA ASP A 490 -22.42 17.60 5.60
C ASP A 490 -21.12 16.89 5.21
N ARG A 491 -20.49 17.26 4.08
CA ARG A 491 -19.18 16.71 3.71
C ARG A 491 -18.10 17.07 4.72
N LEU A 492 -18.10 18.30 5.26
CA LEU A 492 -17.18 18.68 6.34
C LEU A 492 -17.46 17.89 7.64
N ARG A 493 -18.74 17.69 7.99
CA ARG A 493 -19.15 16.85 9.13
C ARG A 493 -18.68 15.40 8.96
N ILE A 494 -18.79 14.83 7.76
CA ILE A 494 -18.25 13.51 7.40
C ILE A 494 -16.74 13.48 7.58
N LEU A 495 -16.01 14.48 7.08
CA LEU A 495 -14.55 14.56 7.20
C LEU A 495 -14.07 14.60 8.66
N TYR A 496 -14.79 15.28 9.57
CA TYR A 496 -14.50 15.27 11.02
C TYR A 496 -14.83 13.94 11.72
N ASN A 497 -15.68 13.08 11.14
CA ASN A 497 -16.13 11.82 11.75
C ASN A 497 -15.41 10.58 11.21
N ASP A 498 -15.13 10.53 9.91
CA ASP A 498 -14.73 9.32 9.18
C ASP A 498 -13.21 9.26 8.92
N SER A 499 -12.46 10.30 9.28
CA SER A 499 -11.01 10.38 9.07
C SER A 499 -10.21 9.31 9.83
N ILE A 500 -9.12 8.84 9.23
CA ILE A 500 -8.20 7.85 9.83
C ILE A 500 -7.54 8.41 11.11
N ARG A 501 -6.92 9.60 11.06
CA ARG A 501 -6.16 10.18 12.20
C ARG A 501 -7.01 11.07 13.14
N ARG A 502 -7.95 10.49 13.89
CA ARG A 502 -8.82 11.26 14.82
C ARG A 502 -8.26 11.47 16.23
N ASP A 503 -7.16 10.83 16.61
CA ASP A 503 -6.68 10.82 18.00
C ASP A 503 -6.33 12.19 18.58
N GLY A 504 -5.69 13.07 17.80
CA GLY A 504 -5.36 14.43 18.25
C GLY A 504 -6.61 15.24 18.60
N LEU A 505 -7.60 15.25 17.70
CA LEU A 505 -8.91 15.86 17.91
C LEU A 505 -9.63 15.25 19.14
N ILE A 506 -9.64 13.92 19.28
CA ILE A 506 -10.29 13.23 20.40
C ILE A 506 -9.58 13.54 21.74
N LYS A 507 -8.24 13.61 21.78
CA LYS A 507 -7.46 14.05 22.97
C LYS A 507 -7.88 15.47 23.37
N CYS A 508 -7.95 16.40 22.42
CA CYS A 508 -8.39 17.78 22.66
C CYS A 508 -9.82 17.85 23.21
N LEU A 509 -10.79 17.22 22.52
CA LEU A 509 -12.21 17.21 22.91
C LEU A 509 -12.42 16.61 24.31
N ARG A 510 -11.72 15.53 24.66
CA ARG A 510 -11.76 14.92 26.00
C ARG A 510 -11.22 15.86 27.06
N LYS A 511 -10.06 16.50 26.84
CA LYS A 511 -9.49 17.45 27.81
C LYS A 511 -10.43 18.61 28.11
N HIS A 512 -11.08 19.16 27.08
CA HIS A 512 -12.03 20.27 27.22
C HIS A 512 -13.46 19.84 27.61
N LYS A 513 -13.67 18.56 27.97
CA LYS A 513 -14.96 17.98 28.39
C LYS A 513 -16.09 18.13 27.34
N LEU A 514 -15.73 18.30 26.07
CA LEU A 514 -16.65 18.39 24.93
C LEU A 514 -17.12 17.01 24.44
N LEU A 515 -16.53 15.94 24.98
CA LEU A 515 -17.03 14.57 24.92
C LEU A 515 -17.35 14.11 26.35
N HIS A 516 -18.58 13.63 26.56
CA HIS A 516 -18.96 13.00 27.82
C HIS A 516 -18.24 11.65 28.00
N SER A 517 -17.90 11.33 29.25
CA SER A 517 -17.30 10.03 29.63
C SER A 517 -18.28 8.88 29.34
N PRO A 518 -17.84 7.67 28.92
CA PRO A 518 -18.73 6.56 28.65
C PRO A 518 -19.41 6.06 29.92
N THR A 519 -20.72 6.32 30.05
CA THR A 519 -21.57 5.61 31.00
C THR A 519 -21.74 4.15 30.57
N SER A 520 -21.68 3.23 31.54
CA SER A 520 -21.91 1.79 31.41
C SER A 520 -21.10 1.06 30.32
N VAL A 521 -19.92 0.56 30.69
CA VAL A 521 -19.37 -0.66 30.05
C VAL A 521 -20.18 -1.85 30.57
N VAL A 522 -21.10 -2.37 29.75
CA VAL A 522 -21.73 -3.67 29.97
C VAL A 522 -20.84 -4.73 29.32
N TYR A 523 -20.30 -5.64 30.14
CA TYR A 523 -19.54 -6.80 29.64
C TYR A 523 -20.49 -7.85 29.03
N ASN A 524 -20.85 -7.68 27.76
CA ASN A 524 -21.45 -8.74 26.96
C ASN A 524 -20.34 -9.51 26.25
N ASN A 525 -20.10 -10.75 26.69
CA ASN A 525 -19.03 -11.60 26.17
C ASN A 525 -19.40 -12.23 24.81
N VAL A 526 -19.00 -11.61 23.71
CA VAL A 526 -18.84 -12.27 22.39
C VAL A 526 -17.52 -11.79 21.77
N SER A 527 -16.80 -12.70 21.14
CA SER A 527 -15.49 -12.44 20.54
C SER A 527 -15.58 -11.92 19.11
N ASP A 528 -15.44 -10.61 18.93
CA ASP A 528 -15.11 -9.96 17.66
C ASP A 528 -14.09 -8.84 17.93
N GLU A 529 -12.88 -8.93 17.37
CA GLU A 529 -11.80 -7.94 17.62
C GLU A 529 -11.89 -6.67 16.75
N ASN A 530 -12.98 -6.50 16.00
CA ASN A 530 -13.17 -5.38 15.07
C ASN A 530 -14.18 -4.32 15.58
N THR A 531 -13.68 -3.09 15.76
CA THR A 531 -14.45 -1.83 15.87
C THR A 531 -15.26 -1.59 17.16
N CYS A 532 -14.60 -0.97 18.16
CA CYS A 532 -15.28 -0.28 19.27
C CYS A 532 -16.02 1.00 18.77
N GLN A 533 -17.22 0.86 18.20
CA GLN A 533 -17.81 1.88 17.32
C GLN A 533 -19.10 2.58 17.84
N TYR A 534 -19.14 2.97 19.12
CA TYR A 534 -20.26 3.76 19.70
C TYR A 534 -19.84 5.10 20.33
N THR A 535 -19.01 5.87 19.61
CA THR A 535 -18.86 7.31 19.87
C THR A 535 -19.92 8.11 19.11
N ARG A 536 -20.75 8.89 19.82
CA ARG A 536 -21.74 9.84 19.25
C ARG A 536 -21.07 10.70 18.15
N LYS A 537 -21.67 10.74 16.94
CA LYS A 537 -21.09 11.47 15.80
C LYS A 537 -20.87 12.94 16.14
N LEU A 538 -19.68 13.46 15.83
CA LEU A 538 -19.30 14.85 16.05
C LEU A 538 -20.12 15.78 15.15
N ARG A 539 -20.60 16.88 15.72
CA ARG A 539 -21.27 17.99 15.03
C ARG A 539 -20.31 19.16 14.87
N LEU A 540 -20.49 20.01 13.86
CA LEU A 540 -19.65 21.21 13.69
C LEU A 540 -19.81 22.17 14.88
N SER A 541 -20.97 22.21 15.56
CA SER A 541 -21.14 22.98 16.81
C SER A 541 -20.28 22.48 17.98
N THR A 542 -19.83 21.22 17.97
CA THR A 542 -18.83 20.69 18.92
C THR A 542 -17.42 21.18 18.55
N ILE A 543 -17.08 21.16 17.25
CA ILE A 543 -15.80 21.66 16.73
C ILE A 543 -15.67 23.17 16.95
N HIS A 544 -16.76 23.92 16.76
CA HIS A 544 -16.85 25.35 17.05
C HIS A 544 -16.47 25.67 18.50
N LYS A 545 -17.07 24.96 19.47
CA LYS A 545 -16.76 25.11 20.89
C LYS A 545 -15.29 24.77 21.18
N LEU A 546 -14.71 23.78 20.49
CA LEU A 546 -13.28 23.47 20.62
C LEU A 546 -12.40 24.61 20.07
N LEU A 547 -12.66 25.09 18.85
CA LEU A 547 -11.91 26.17 18.21
C LEU A 547 -12.01 27.47 19.01
N PHE A 548 -13.20 27.82 19.50
CA PHE A 548 -13.43 28.95 20.40
C PHE A 548 -12.57 28.84 21.67
N ILE A 549 -12.53 27.68 22.32
CA ILE A 549 -11.72 27.46 23.54
C ILE A 549 -10.21 27.47 23.23
N MET A 550 -9.77 26.98 22.07
CA MET A 550 -8.35 26.94 21.70
C MET A 550 -7.81 28.30 21.24
N LEU A 551 -8.61 29.07 20.50
CA LEU A 551 -8.22 30.36 19.92
C LEU A 551 -8.67 31.56 20.77
N GLY A 552 -9.55 31.36 21.76
CA GLY A 552 -10.16 32.44 22.56
C GLY A 552 -11.38 33.07 21.87
N SER A 553 -11.40 33.06 20.54
CA SER A 553 -12.51 33.52 19.71
C SER A 553 -12.53 32.77 18.37
N PHE A 554 -13.73 32.36 17.94
CA PHE A 554 -13.98 31.81 16.60
C PHE A 554 -15.46 31.91 16.29
N GLU A 555 -15.84 32.62 15.23
CA GLU A 555 -17.24 32.79 14.83
C GLU A 555 -17.47 32.37 13.37
N ASN A 556 -18.31 31.35 13.19
CA ASN A 556 -18.79 30.88 11.89
C ASN A 556 -20.24 30.38 12.03
N ALA A 557 -21.17 31.05 11.36
CA ALA A 557 -22.61 30.77 11.50
C ALA A 557 -22.98 29.33 11.08
N LEU A 558 -22.37 28.77 10.04
CA LEU A 558 -22.65 27.41 9.56
C LEU A 558 -22.24 26.35 10.59
N TYR A 559 -21.19 26.60 11.36
CA TYR A 559 -20.76 25.75 12.45
C TYR A 559 -21.73 25.81 13.65
N VAL A 560 -22.23 26.99 14.00
CA VAL A 560 -23.18 27.18 15.12
C VAL A 560 -24.53 26.52 14.82
N VAL A 561 -25.00 26.60 13.58
CA VAL A 561 -26.30 26.07 13.13
C VAL A 561 -26.34 24.54 13.10
N ASP A 562 -25.21 23.83 12.97
CA ASP A 562 -25.14 22.36 13.07
C ASP A 562 -25.24 21.87 14.52
N ASN A 563 -26.37 22.10 15.19
CA ASN A 563 -26.67 21.63 16.54
C ASN A 563 -27.65 20.44 16.55
N GLU A 564 -27.87 19.84 17.72
CA GLU A 564 -28.77 18.68 17.86
C GLU A 564 -30.25 19.12 17.91
N ASP A 565 -30.56 20.32 18.40
CA ASP A 565 -31.94 20.83 18.51
C ASP A 565 -32.59 21.03 17.13
N MET A 566 -31.85 21.58 16.17
CA MET A 566 -32.29 21.72 14.78
C MET A 566 -32.40 20.37 14.08
N ALA A 567 -31.71 19.33 14.54
CA ALA A 567 -31.84 17.98 13.98
C ALA A 567 -33.20 17.32 14.26
N SER A 568 -34.00 17.88 15.18
CA SER A 568 -35.39 17.45 15.40
C SER A 568 -36.39 18.01 14.37
N LYS A 569 -36.03 19.06 13.62
CA LYS A 569 -36.93 19.77 12.70
C LYS A 569 -36.66 19.35 11.26
N THR A 570 -37.31 18.27 10.86
CA THR A 570 -37.06 17.48 9.63
C THR A 570 -36.85 18.28 8.34
N ASN A 571 -37.54 19.41 8.16
CA ASN A 571 -37.52 20.17 6.91
C ASN A 571 -36.39 21.22 6.82
N GLY A 572 -35.67 21.51 7.91
CA GLY A 572 -34.57 22.50 7.92
C GLY A 572 -33.18 21.91 7.60
N LEU A 573 -32.99 20.63 7.88
CA LEU A 573 -31.69 19.94 7.78
C LEU A 573 -31.11 19.94 6.37
N ASP A 574 -31.94 19.74 5.34
CA ASP A 574 -31.47 19.60 3.97
C ASP A 574 -30.89 20.91 3.40
N GLY A 575 -31.42 22.06 3.80
CA GLY A 575 -30.83 23.36 3.47
C GLY A 575 -29.46 23.56 4.12
N VAL A 576 -29.34 23.21 5.40
CA VAL A 576 -28.08 23.32 6.15
C VAL A 576 -27.02 22.35 5.63
N ASN A 577 -27.38 21.08 5.41
CA ASN A 577 -26.47 20.03 4.93
C ASN A 577 -25.88 20.33 3.55
N ARG A 578 -26.66 21.02 2.69
CA ARG A 578 -26.26 21.42 1.33
C ARG A 578 -25.56 22.79 1.28
N ALA A 579 -25.56 23.57 2.36
CA ALA A 579 -24.89 24.87 2.41
C ALA A 579 -23.37 24.70 2.25
N THR A 580 -22.76 25.59 1.46
CA THR A 580 -21.31 25.62 1.17
C THR A 580 -20.61 26.77 1.88
N PHE A 581 -19.29 26.65 2.05
CA PHE A 581 -18.46 27.64 2.74
C PHE A 581 -17.84 28.65 1.76
N SER A 582 -17.80 29.94 2.14
CA SER A 582 -17.23 31.02 1.33
C SER A 582 -15.73 30.81 1.02
N SER A 583 -14.97 30.36 2.02
CA SER A 583 -13.52 30.08 1.93
C SER A 583 -13.25 28.61 2.30
N PRO A 584 -13.55 27.64 1.40
CA PRO A 584 -13.54 26.22 1.74
C PRO A 584 -12.14 25.68 2.08
N PHE A 585 -11.08 26.29 1.54
CA PHE A 585 -9.69 25.93 1.87
C PHE A 585 -9.33 26.27 3.33
N GLN A 586 -9.92 27.31 3.93
CA GLN A 586 -9.75 27.61 5.35
C GLN A 586 -10.36 26.51 6.23
N GLU A 587 -11.54 26.00 5.87
CA GLU A 587 -12.22 24.95 6.64
C GLU A 587 -11.52 23.60 6.52
N LEU A 588 -11.00 23.27 5.33
CA LEU A 588 -10.14 22.11 5.12
C LEU A 588 -8.77 22.25 5.82
N PHE A 589 -8.21 23.46 5.93
CA PHE A 589 -7.00 23.74 6.69
C PHE A 589 -7.18 23.47 8.19
N LEU A 590 -8.27 23.97 8.79
CA LEU A 590 -8.63 23.70 10.20
C LEU A 590 -8.80 22.18 10.45
N TRP A 591 -9.57 21.52 9.58
CA TRP A 591 -9.78 20.08 9.65
C TRP A 591 -8.46 19.30 9.53
N ALA A 592 -7.57 19.69 8.62
CA ALA A 592 -6.28 19.01 8.39
C ALA A 592 -5.35 19.13 9.61
N ILE A 593 -5.27 20.29 10.26
CA ILE A 593 -4.48 20.49 11.49
C ILE A 593 -5.01 19.61 12.62
N LEU A 594 -6.32 19.63 12.88
CA LEU A 594 -6.94 18.84 13.96
C LEU A 594 -6.79 17.32 13.75
N HIS A 595 -6.60 16.87 12.51
CA HIS A 595 -6.29 15.47 12.16
C HIS A 595 -4.79 15.18 11.95
N GLN A 596 -3.90 16.14 12.24
CA GLN A 596 -2.44 15.97 12.12
C GLN A 596 -2.00 15.61 10.68
N ARG A 597 -2.56 16.30 9.69
CA ARG A 597 -2.34 16.09 8.25
C ARG A 597 -1.47 17.21 7.66
N GLN A 598 -0.25 17.39 8.17
CA GLN A 598 0.59 18.58 7.91
C GLN A 598 0.73 18.94 6.42
N GLN A 599 1.04 17.96 5.56
CA GLN A 599 1.22 18.19 4.12
C GLN A 599 -0.08 18.66 3.43
N MET A 600 -1.25 18.19 3.88
CA MET A 600 -2.53 18.70 3.40
C MET A 600 -2.85 20.08 3.96
N ALA A 601 -2.51 20.36 5.22
CA ALA A 601 -2.66 21.69 5.81
C ALA A 601 -1.84 22.74 5.03
N LEU A 602 -0.56 22.47 4.72
CA LEU A 602 0.27 23.32 3.88
C LEU A 602 -0.32 23.54 2.48
N TYR A 603 -0.87 22.49 1.86
CA TYR A 603 -1.47 22.57 0.53
C TYR A 603 -2.79 23.37 0.47
N PHE A 604 -3.61 23.32 1.52
CA PHE A 604 -4.83 24.16 1.62
C PHE A 604 -4.50 25.59 2.05
N TRP A 605 -3.47 25.77 2.89
CA TRP A 605 -2.92 27.07 3.25
C TRP A 605 -2.46 27.86 2.01
N GLU A 606 -1.72 27.21 1.10
CA GLU A 606 -1.27 27.80 -0.18
C GLU A 606 -2.44 28.30 -1.07
N ARG A 607 -3.65 27.75 -0.89
CA ARG A 607 -4.88 28.09 -1.65
C ARG A 607 -5.88 28.92 -0.85
N SER A 608 -5.45 29.53 0.25
CA SER A 608 -6.30 30.33 1.13
C SER A 608 -6.14 31.84 0.90
N ASP A 609 -7.25 32.58 0.98
CA ASP A 609 -7.27 34.04 0.76
C ASP A 609 -6.53 34.83 1.87
N ASN A 610 -6.28 34.20 3.03
CA ASN A 610 -5.72 34.83 4.24
C ASN A 610 -4.48 34.08 4.78
N ALA A 611 -3.59 33.65 3.90
CA ALA A 611 -2.45 32.78 4.21
C ALA A 611 -1.63 33.20 5.44
N LEU A 612 -1.24 34.48 5.59
CA LEU A 612 -0.47 34.97 6.74
C LEU A 612 -1.17 34.69 8.09
N ILE A 613 -2.46 35.00 8.16
CA ILE A 613 -3.31 34.81 9.35
C ILE A 613 -3.49 33.31 9.63
N LEU A 614 -3.72 32.50 8.59
CA LEU A 614 -3.89 31.05 8.77
C LEU A 614 -2.61 30.37 9.28
N ALA A 615 -1.41 30.80 8.85
CA ALA A 615 -0.15 30.24 9.39
C ALA A 615 0.01 30.52 10.90
N LEU A 616 -0.36 31.71 11.37
CA LEU A 616 -0.37 32.06 12.79
C LEU A 616 -1.44 31.28 13.57
N ILE A 617 -2.61 31.03 12.97
CA ILE A 617 -3.64 30.15 13.55
C ILE A 617 -3.16 28.70 13.62
N GLY A 618 -2.41 28.21 12.62
CA GLY A 618 -1.72 26.92 12.68
C GLY A 618 -0.79 26.82 13.90
N CYS A 619 0.00 27.86 14.16
CA CYS A 619 0.82 27.95 15.36
C CYS A 619 -0.02 27.96 16.66
N CYS A 620 -1.14 28.68 16.69
CA CYS A 620 -2.06 28.72 17.84
C CYS A 620 -2.71 27.35 18.09
N LEU A 621 -3.17 26.66 17.05
CA LEU A 621 -3.80 25.35 17.16
C LEU A 621 -2.78 24.30 17.63
N TYR A 622 -1.60 24.19 17.00
CA TYR A 622 -0.58 23.24 17.45
C TYR A 622 -0.07 23.53 18.86
N SER A 623 0.11 24.81 19.23
CA SER A 623 0.43 25.19 20.62
C SER A 623 -0.59 24.66 21.63
N ASN A 624 -1.90 24.79 21.33
CA ASN A 624 -2.95 24.28 22.20
C ASN A 624 -3.13 22.75 22.13
N MET A 625 -2.86 22.12 20.98
CA MET A 625 -2.79 20.66 20.87
C MET A 625 -1.63 20.10 21.71
N ILE A 626 -0.45 20.74 21.71
CA ILE A 626 0.67 20.39 22.61
C ILE A 626 0.25 20.50 24.07
N LYS A 627 -0.44 21.59 24.47
CA LYS A 627 -1.01 21.73 25.82
C LYS A 627 -2.05 20.63 26.13
N SER A 628 -2.65 19.99 25.13
CA SER A 628 -3.66 18.94 25.32
C SER A 628 -3.10 17.53 25.51
N LEU A 629 -1.84 17.30 25.11
CA LEU A 629 -1.19 16.00 25.24
C LEU A 629 -0.87 15.64 26.70
N PRO A 630 -0.84 14.34 27.06
CA PRO A 630 -0.27 13.88 28.31
C PRO A 630 1.22 14.23 28.43
N SER A 631 1.72 14.42 29.65
CA SER A 631 3.13 14.78 29.91
C SER A 631 4.16 13.74 29.46
N TYR A 632 3.75 12.48 29.28
CA TYR A 632 4.59 11.39 28.78
C TYR A 632 4.61 11.26 27.24
N ASP A 633 3.74 11.98 26.52
CA ASP A 633 3.54 11.87 25.06
C ASP A 633 4.56 12.76 24.30
N THR A 634 5.84 12.47 24.51
CA THR A 634 6.96 13.31 24.08
C THR A 634 7.15 13.31 22.55
N GLU A 635 6.85 12.20 21.89
CA GLU A 635 6.96 12.04 20.43
C GLU A 635 5.93 12.92 19.69
N ALA A 636 4.64 12.83 20.05
CA ALA A 636 3.61 13.68 19.47
C ALA A 636 3.84 15.16 19.76
N LYS A 637 4.39 15.49 20.95
CA LYS A 637 4.79 16.87 21.27
C LYS A 637 5.90 17.37 20.35
N ALA A 638 6.98 16.59 20.15
CA ALA A 638 8.08 16.96 19.27
C ALA A 638 7.62 17.14 17.81
N LEU A 639 6.68 16.30 17.36
CA LEU A 639 6.03 16.37 16.05
C LEU A 639 5.21 17.66 15.87
N TYR A 640 4.36 18.02 16.85
CA TYR A 640 3.60 19.28 16.77
C TYR A 640 4.52 20.52 16.89
N GLU A 641 5.63 20.42 17.63
CA GLU A 641 6.63 21.48 17.69
C GLU A 641 7.39 21.68 16.38
N SER A 642 7.59 20.64 15.55
CA SER A 642 8.18 20.81 14.22
C SER A 642 7.18 21.44 13.24
N TYR A 643 5.92 20.97 13.22
CA TYR A 643 4.85 21.57 12.41
C TYR A 643 4.60 23.04 12.74
N MET A 644 4.64 23.42 14.03
CA MET A 644 4.55 24.81 14.47
C MET A 644 5.76 25.67 14.03
N LYS A 645 6.98 25.12 14.02
CA LYS A 645 8.18 25.81 13.52
C LYS A 645 8.14 26.02 12.00
N GLU A 646 7.57 25.07 11.27
CA GLU A 646 7.35 25.18 9.82
C GLU A 646 6.36 26.31 9.49
N PHE A 647 5.21 26.38 10.19
CA PHE A 647 4.26 27.48 10.03
C PHE A 647 4.81 28.84 10.49
N GLU A 648 5.59 28.92 11.59
CA GLU A 648 6.28 30.16 12.00
C GLU A 648 7.26 30.64 10.93
N MET A 649 8.08 29.73 10.38
CA MET A 649 9.04 30.06 9.32
C MET A 649 8.34 30.57 8.04
N ILE A 650 7.25 29.92 7.63
CA ILE A 650 6.49 30.30 6.44
C ILE A 650 5.78 31.64 6.66
N ALA A 651 5.21 31.89 7.86
CA ALA A 651 4.59 33.17 8.21
C ALA A 651 5.61 34.32 8.18
N THR A 652 6.78 34.15 8.81
CA THR A 652 7.85 35.15 8.81
C THR A 652 8.32 35.47 7.39
N ARG A 653 8.63 34.46 6.57
CA ARG A 653 9.12 34.68 5.20
C ARG A 653 8.07 35.31 4.27
N LEU A 654 6.79 35.01 4.49
CA LEU A 654 5.70 35.68 3.77
C LEU A 654 5.60 37.15 4.17
N LEU A 655 5.65 37.45 5.47
CA LEU A 655 5.61 38.82 5.98
C LEU A 655 6.79 39.66 5.50
N GLU A 656 8.01 39.11 5.59
CA GLU A 656 9.23 39.75 5.07
C GLU A 656 9.10 40.06 3.58
N LYS A 657 8.55 39.13 2.78
CA LYS A 657 8.36 39.36 1.34
C LYS A 657 7.25 40.36 1.02
N CYS A 658 6.21 40.46 1.84
CA CYS A 658 5.24 41.54 1.76
C CYS A 658 5.92 42.89 2.05
N TYR A 659 6.75 42.98 3.09
CA TYR A 659 7.46 44.20 3.50
C TYR A 659 8.41 44.70 2.40
N GLU A 660 9.22 43.81 1.81
CA GLU A 660 10.05 44.09 0.62
C GLU A 660 9.27 44.65 -0.59
N THR A 661 7.96 44.38 -0.66
CA THR A 661 7.10 44.77 -1.79
C THR A 661 6.36 46.09 -1.51
N SER A 662 5.89 46.29 -0.27
CA SER A 662 5.30 47.53 0.22
C SER A 662 5.26 47.52 1.75
N GLU A 663 6.02 48.40 2.37
CA GLU A 663 6.05 48.58 3.83
C GLU A 663 4.67 48.99 4.35
N GLU A 664 4.10 50.08 3.81
CA GLU A 664 2.80 50.65 4.21
C GLU A 664 1.65 49.63 4.14
N LEU A 665 1.51 48.89 3.02
CA LEU A 665 0.44 47.89 2.88
C LEU A 665 0.65 46.68 3.82
N THR A 666 1.89 46.39 4.19
CA THR A 666 2.23 45.31 5.13
C THR A 666 1.95 45.71 6.57
N LEU A 667 2.20 46.95 6.96
CA LEU A 667 1.80 47.51 8.26
C LEU A 667 0.27 47.48 8.42
N ASN A 668 -0.46 47.95 7.39
CA ASN A 668 -1.92 47.85 7.33
C ASN A 668 -2.41 46.38 7.43
N LEU A 669 -1.70 45.42 6.83
CA LEU A 669 -2.02 43.99 6.92
C LEU A 669 -1.76 43.39 8.32
N LEU A 670 -0.71 43.84 9.01
CA LEU A 670 -0.41 43.42 10.38
C LEU A 670 -1.45 43.91 11.39
N GLU A 671 -1.93 45.14 11.21
CA GLU A 671 -2.86 45.83 12.11
C GLU A 671 -4.32 45.45 11.88
N LYS A 672 -4.69 45.06 10.65
CA LYS A 672 -6.05 44.64 10.26
C LYS A 672 -6.62 43.56 11.17
N GLU A 673 -7.67 43.91 11.91
CA GLU A 673 -8.44 42.97 12.72
C GLU A 673 -9.31 42.03 11.88
N THR A 674 -9.48 40.79 12.35
CA THR A 674 -10.18 39.73 11.61
C THR A 674 -11.44 39.25 12.34
N HIS A 675 -12.62 39.50 11.76
CA HIS A 675 -13.92 39.25 12.41
C HIS A 675 -14.15 37.77 12.77
N ILE A 676 -13.75 36.83 11.90
CA ILE A 676 -13.88 35.37 12.13
C ILE A 676 -13.12 34.93 13.39
N TRP A 677 -12.02 35.61 13.72
CA TRP A 677 -11.11 35.31 14.82
C TRP A 677 -11.23 36.37 15.93
N GLY A 678 -12.47 36.82 16.18
CA GLY A 678 -12.83 37.76 17.25
C GLY A 678 -12.00 39.03 17.29
N HIS A 679 -11.78 39.64 16.13
CA HIS A 679 -11.07 40.91 15.98
C HIS A 679 -9.59 40.86 16.41
N PHE A 680 -8.96 39.68 16.36
CA PHE A 680 -7.51 39.61 16.46
C PHE A 680 -6.83 40.05 15.17
N ASN A 681 -5.70 40.75 15.33
CA ASN A 681 -4.76 41.10 14.28
C ASN A 681 -3.55 40.17 14.31
N CYS A 682 -2.62 40.30 13.36
CA CYS A 682 -1.51 39.36 13.23
C CYS A 682 -0.59 39.34 14.47
N LEU A 683 -0.36 40.51 15.08
CA LEU A 683 0.48 40.64 16.28
C LEU A 683 -0.12 39.91 17.50
N ARG A 684 -1.44 40.03 17.73
CA ARG A 684 -2.13 39.31 18.82
C ARG A 684 -2.04 37.79 18.66
N LEU A 685 -2.25 37.27 17.45
CA LEU A 685 -2.15 35.83 17.16
C LEU A 685 -0.71 35.29 17.35
N ALA A 686 0.29 36.07 16.92
CA ALA A 686 1.69 35.71 17.12
C ALA A 686 2.10 35.71 18.60
N ALA A 687 1.58 36.66 19.40
CA ALA A 687 1.79 36.72 20.85
C ALA A 687 1.16 35.53 21.58
N GLN A 688 -0.12 35.23 21.29
CA GLN A 688 -0.87 34.11 21.87
C GLN A 688 -0.20 32.73 21.64
N SER A 689 0.47 32.57 20.50
CA SER A 689 1.25 31.36 20.16
C SER A 689 2.75 31.46 20.49
N VAL A 690 3.21 32.58 21.07
CA VAL A 690 4.60 32.86 21.48
C VAL A 690 5.60 32.72 20.31
N ARG A 691 5.23 33.21 19.11
CA ARG A 691 6.06 33.18 17.89
C ARG A 691 7.09 34.31 17.90
N ARG A 692 8.14 34.14 18.71
CA ARG A 692 9.18 35.15 18.92
C ARG A 692 9.87 35.56 17.61
N LYS A 693 10.09 34.64 16.66
CA LYS A 693 10.76 34.97 15.38
C LYS A 693 9.88 35.83 14.46
N PHE A 694 8.56 35.62 14.54
CA PHE A 694 7.61 36.44 13.80
C PHE A 694 7.54 37.86 14.35
N ILE A 695 7.46 38.00 15.68
CA ILE A 695 7.41 39.31 16.35
C ILE A 695 8.74 40.08 16.17
N SER A 696 9.89 39.39 16.13
CA SER A 696 11.20 40.01 15.91
C SER A 696 11.52 40.34 14.43
N SER A 697 10.59 40.16 13.50
CA SER A 697 10.76 40.58 12.11
C SER A 697 10.64 42.11 11.98
N THR A 698 11.31 42.70 11.00
CA THR A 698 11.39 44.16 10.80
C THR A 698 10.00 44.79 10.72
N ALA A 699 9.10 44.26 9.88
CA ALA A 699 7.71 44.74 9.75
C ALA A 699 6.92 44.74 11.07
N CYS A 700 7.11 43.73 11.93
CA CYS A 700 6.48 43.67 13.25
C CYS A 700 7.08 44.68 14.22
N GLN A 701 8.40 44.88 14.21
CA GLN A 701 9.06 45.91 15.04
C GLN A 701 8.68 47.32 14.59
N ASP A 702 8.56 47.56 13.28
CA ASP A 702 8.20 48.86 12.74
C ASP A 702 6.72 49.19 13.00
N SER A 703 5.77 48.25 12.85
CA SER A 703 4.37 48.45 13.28
C SER A 703 4.28 48.76 14.78
N LEU A 704 5.02 48.03 15.63
CA LEU A 704 5.10 48.33 17.07
C LEU A 704 5.72 49.71 17.35
N TYR A 705 6.73 50.13 16.56
CA TYR A 705 7.34 51.45 16.65
C TYR A 705 6.38 52.56 16.20
N TYR A 706 5.61 52.39 15.11
CA TYR A 706 4.61 53.36 14.66
C TYR A 706 3.42 53.47 15.62
N ALA A 707 2.97 52.36 16.20
CA ALA A 707 1.98 52.35 17.29
C ALA A 707 2.52 53.09 18.54
N TRP A 708 3.80 52.93 18.88
CA TRP A 708 4.44 53.65 19.99
C TRP A 708 4.71 55.13 19.68
N ALA A 709 5.07 55.47 18.44
CA ALA A 709 5.37 56.83 18.01
C ALA A 709 4.10 57.67 17.87
N SER A 710 3.00 57.11 17.36
CA SER A 710 1.69 57.78 17.33
C SER A 710 1.16 58.05 18.75
N LEU A 711 1.42 57.15 19.71
CA LEU A 711 1.15 57.37 21.13
C LEU A 711 1.97 58.51 21.76
N ARG A 712 2.99 59.10 21.10
CA ARG A 712 3.63 60.34 21.60
C ARG A 712 2.71 61.57 21.52
N HIS A 713 1.62 61.52 20.75
CA HIS A 713 0.66 62.61 20.64
C HIS A 713 -0.60 62.44 21.53
N ILE A 714 -0.71 61.34 22.30
CA ILE A 714 -1.85 61.08 23.21
C ILE A 714 -1.33 60.58 24.57
N PRO A 715 -1.62 61.25 25.70
CA PRO A 715 -1.03 60.87 26.99
C PRO A 715 -1.39 59.45 27.48
N CYS A 716 -0.37 58.60 27.58
CA CYS A 716 -0.23 57.45 28.49
C CYS A 716 -1.48 56.60 28.82
N ALA A 717 -1.71 55.52 28.05
CA ALA A 717 -2.66 54.46 28.44
C ALA A 717 -2.20 53.01 28.14
N PHE A 718 -1.37 52.77 27.12
CA PHE A 718 -1.29 51.44 26.48
C PHE A 718 -0.10 50.52 26.84
N SER A 719 0.87 50.96 27.65
CA SER A 719 2.11 50.18 27.87
C SER A 719 2.00 48.98 28.84
N TYR A 720 0.89 48.83 29.58
CA TYR A 720 0.78 47.86 30.67
C TYR A 720 0.25 46.47 30.27
N THR A 721 -0.51 46.35 29.18
CA THR A 721 -1.29 45.13 28.85
C THR A 721 -0.62 44.19 27.85
N LEU A 722 0.50 44.57 27.24
CA LEU A 722 1.15 43.82 26.15
C LEU A 722 2.38 43.00 26.58
N LEU A 723 2.89 43.20 27.81
CA LEU A 723 4.09 42.53 28.32
C LEU A 723 3.84 41.54 29.48
N PHE A 724 2.69 41.62 30.16
CA PHE A 724 2.38 40.77 31.31
C PHE A 724 0.91 40.34 31.32
N GLU A 725 0.64 39.02 31.30
CA GLU A 725 -0.68 38.46 31.62
C GLU A 725 -0.92 38.49 33.14
N THR A 726 -1.29 39.64 33.70
CA THR A 726 -1.62 39.76 35.13
C THR A 726 -3.12 39.58 35.39
N TYR A 727 -3.51 38.37 35.77
CA TYR A 727 -4.76 38.17 36.52
C TYR A 727 -4.64 38.97 37.85
N PRO A 728 -5.60 39.84 38.20
CA PRO A 728 -5.37 40.96 39.13
C PRO A 728 -5.14 40.60 40.61
N ASN A 729 -4.94 39.33 40.97
CA ASN A 729 -4.89 38.86 42.36
C ASN A 729 -3.64 38.03 42.76
N LYS A 730 -2.67 37.76 41.86
CA LYS A 730 -1.37 37.17 42.23
C LYS A 730 -0.24 37.65 41.32
N ILE A 731 0.61 38.53 41.85
CA ILE A 731 1.95 38.81 41.30
C ILE A 731 2.96 37.97 42.09
N SER A 732 3.87 37.27 41.42
CA SER A 732 4.97 36.57 42.08
C SER A 732 6.14 37.50 42.40
N ILE A 733 6.94 37.14 43.40
CA ILE A 733 8.16 37.88 43.78
C ILE A 733 9.12 38.00 42.59
N HIS A 734 9.16 36.98 41.72
CA HIS A 734 10.06 36.95 40.57
C HIS A 734 9.63 37.92 39.45
N GLU A 735 8.32 38.10 39.25
CA GLU A 735 7.76 39.11 38.34
C GLU A 735 7.95 40.53 38.90
N ALA A 736 7.74 40.72 40.20
CA ALA A 736 8.00 42.00 40.88
C ALA A 736 9.47 42.43 40.73
N PHE A 737 10.43 41.50 40.84
CA PHE A 737 11.85 41.76 40.58
C PHE A 737 12.14 42.15 39.12
N VAL A 738 11.53 41.45 38.15
CA VAL A 738 11.70 41.78 36.72
C VAL A 738 11.10 43.15 36.39
N ILE A 739 9.92 43.48 36.92
CA ILE A 739 9.29 44.80 36.79
C ILE A 739 10.18 45.88 37.40
N GLY A 740 10.70 45.66 38.62
CA GLY A 740 11.63 46.60 39.27
C GLY A 740 12.90 46.84 38.46
N TYR A 741 13.49 45.80 37.89
CA TYR A 741 14.67 45.90 37.02
C TYR A 741 14.37 46.67 35.72
N PHE A 742 13.21 46.41 35.09
CA PHE A 742 12.81 47.11 33.86
C PHE A 742 12.51 48.60 34.10
N VAL A 743 11.90 48.93 35.25
CA VAL A 743 11.67 50.32 35.68
C VAL A 743 13.00 51.02 35.98
N ALA A 744 13.94 50.37 36.66
CA ALA A 744 15.26 50.93 36.91
C ALA A 744 16.03 51.20 35.61
N MET A 745 15.99 50.27 34.65
CA MET A 745 16.62 50.43 33.34
C MET A 745 15.97 51.54 32.50
N LEU A 746 14.64 51.71 32.58
CA LEU A 746 13.94 52.85 31.98
C LEU A 746 14.34 54.18 32.61
N ILE A 747 14.49 54.25 33.93
CA ILE A 747 14.95 55.45 34.65
C ILE A 747 16.38 55.82 34.24
N ASP A 748 17.30 54.85 34.21
CA ASP A 748 18.70 55.07 33.79
C ASP A 748 18.78 55.52 32.32
N MET A 749 18.04 54.88 31.41
CA MET A 749 17.97 55.32 30.00
C MET A 749 17.38 56.73 29.85
N ILE A 750 16.36 57.09 30.64
CA ILE A 750 15.80 58.46 30.66
C ILE A 750 16.82 59.45 31.24
N GLN A 751 17.58 59.08 32.28
CA GLN A 751 18.65 59.92 32.84
C GLN A 751 19.79 60.13 31.83
N GLN A 752 20.19 59.10 31.08
CA GLN A 752 21.18 59.22 30.02
C GLN A 752 20.68 60.11 28.86
N ILE A 753 19.42 59.98 28.44
CA ILE A 753 18.82 60.86 27.42
C ILE A 753 18.76 62.31 27.93
N LEU A 754 18.34 62.55 29.17
CA LEU A 754 18.34 63.88 29.78
C LEU A 754 19.75 64.46 29.92
N PHE A 755 20.74 63.65 30.28
CA PHE A 755 22.15 64.04 30.34
C PHE A 755 22.70 64.44 28.96
N TYR A 756 22.37 63.68 27.91
CA TYR A 756 22.73 64.03 26.52
C TYR A 756 22.05 65.32 26.05
N ILE A 757 20.77 65.53 26.36
CA ILE A 757 20.06 66.79 26.05
C ILE A 757 20.68 67.98 26.80
N TYR A 758 21.03 67.78 28.08
CA TYR A 758 21.67 68.84 28.89
C TYR A 758 23.09 69.15 28.37
N ALA A 759 23.87 68.15 27.99
CA ALA A 759 25.18 68.33 27.39
C ALA A 759 25.10 69.04 26.02
N PHE A 760 24.10 68.71 25.19
CA PHE A 760 23.88 69.37 23.90
C PHE A 760 23.52 70.85 24.06
N ASN A 761 22.67 71.18 25.04
CA ASN A 761 22.30 72.56 25.40
C ASN A 761 23.38 73.34 26.17
N VAL A 762 24.57 72.76 26.37
CA VAL A 762 25.76 73.41 26.96
C VAL A 762 26.91 73.54 25.93
N VAL A 763 26.75 72.98 24.74
CA VAL A 763 27.68 73.05 23.61
C VAL A 763 27.15 73.94 22.46
N MET A 764 25.86 74.29 22.51
CA MET A 764 25.19 75.34 21.72
C MET A 764 25.10 76.65 22.50
#